data_AF-A0A963ZM22-F1
#
_entry.id   AF-A0A963ZM22-F1
#
_cell.length_a   1.000
_cell.length_b   1.000
_cell.length_c   1.000
_cell.angle_alpha   90.00
_cell.angle_beta   90.00
_cell.angle_gamma   90.00
#
_symmetry.space_group_name_H-M   'P 1'
#
loop_
_entity.id
_entity.type
_entity.pdbx_description
1 polymer ?
#
loop_
_entity_poly.entity_id
_entity_poly.type
_entity_poly.pdbx_seq_one_letter_code
_entity_poly.pdbx_strand_id
1 'polypeptide(L)'
;MRNVIQNYLQSIYYVPLVILLFFFTQLQLNASDLKPRNIALTKNNLSCNESSQIIIEVCNINIYDALASEWHVAVTVYDQNENVVFQEEVPGVFLANGSDTSPTCTEVTTEGNFVPETFGNYQIFVDVNYQFDINTGNDGMSEEITVTCAPGAIHGQKYLDINQNGVADPNEVGVNGVVIKLFKEASLVDSQKTHSMDLDGDNFIDPISETGLFWFDSLDVGTYTVSEIVPAGWHQIFPANNAVHTIELGPGEIVENVLFGNFAELWDFGDLPEPLDPTLPCAFGQCYPTKLPLGAAHVASGPLLGDFRDSELDGLPTFTADGDDTTGVDDEDGVEFIKFNPDETGEVNVKVSGNPNDFPAFLSAWIDFNADGMFAASELIINTMIPNPGVYNITFIVPTEVARGGASRFRVSSEPSAVDEPYGPAIDGEVEDYFAFGLDYGDANEDVMPINPEFPYGYPVKTTSNGARHVIVPTMRLGNELIDHEQNGVPSFYSNSDDNDNREDEYGIAYGDGFEIVFNGPDPDKPSRNLTIYGMAQGKDVTITPLATQGGLLNLWIDWNRDGDWRDEGEQIFDDQPIVSGPNYTPLTFTVPVDAENGYTYARYRYSTQIGLEYYGGAPNGEVEDHLVKIDQNITAVNDLNEEGIPTNFALKQNYPNPFNPSTIIEYSIPAVSNVKGDVNVQINLFDVLGRQVATLVNELKKPGNYTVKFNSNSVNKRIPSGVYYYQIKAGSFVETKKMMLIK
;
A
#
# COMPACT_ATOMS: atom_id res chain seq x y z
N MET A 1 -6.85 91.23 -51.46
CA MET A 1 -6.93 92.66 -51.09
C MET A 1 -7.85 92.73 -49.87
N ARG A 2 -7.35 93.05 -48.67
CA ARG A 2 -7.09 94.40 -48.09
C ARG A 2 -8.36 95.02 -47.46
N ASN A 3 -8.31 95.13 -46.12
CA ASN A 3 -9.05 96.09 -45.26
C ASN A 3 -10.57 95.87 -44.97
N VAL A 4 -11.21 96.47 -43.93
CA VAL A 4 -10.88 96.72 -42.48
C VAL A 4 -11.89 97.73 -41.84
N ILE A 5 -12.43 97.42 -40.64
CA ILE A 5 -12.91 98.33 -39.54
C ILE A 5 -14.27 99.12 -39.62
N GLN A 6 -15.17 98.76 -38.68
CA GLN A 6 -15.94 99.58 -37.68
C GLN A 6 -17.22 100.46 -37.95
N ASN A 7 -18.26 100.12 -37.15
CA ASN A 7 -18.96 100.86 -36.07
C ASN A 7 -20.01 102.01 -36.24
N TYR A 8 -21.17 101.78 -35.58
CA TYR A 8 -21.89 102.62 -34.57
C TYR A 8 -22.79 103.84 -34.96
N LEU A 9 -24.12 103.72 -34.74
CA LEU A 9 -24.95 104.36 -33.66
C LEU A 9 -26.44 104.73 -33.98
N GLN A 10 -27.31 104.46 -32.99
CA GLN A 10 -28.58 105.13 -32.58
C GLN A 10 -29.88 105.08 -33.42
N SER A 11 -30.83 104.26 -32.94
CA SER A 11 -32.18 104.57 -32.33
C SER A 11 -32.86 105.93 -32.65
N ILE A 12 -34.19 106.12 -32.69
CA ILE A 12 -35.43 105.40 -32.20
C ILE A 12 -36.66 105.97 -33.01
N TYR A 13 -37.98 105.69 -32.96
CA TYR A 13 -39.08 105.10 -32.13
C TYR A 13 -40.25 104.72 -33.13
N TYR A 14 -41.53 104.36 -32.88
CA TYR A 14 -42.49 104.07 -31.76
C TYR A 14 -43.59 103.10 -32.32
N VAL A 15 -44.48 102.52 -31.48
CA VAL A 15 -45.56 101.57 -31.90
C VAL A 15 -46.90 101.80 -31.15
N PRO A 16 -48.07 101.71 -31.85
CA PRO A 16 -49.18 100.82 -31.42
C PRO A 16 -50.10 100.30 -32.58
N LEU A 17 -51.08 99.38 -32.43
CA LEU A 17 -51.22 98.15 -31.61
C LEU A 17 -52.52 97.34 -31.97
N VAL A 18 -52.43 96.26 -32.76
CA VAL A 18 -53.33 95.04 -32.83
C VAL A 18 -54.82 95.22 -33.23
N ILE A 19 -55.34 94.44 -34.19
CA ILE A 19 -56.24 93.25 -34.08
C ILE A 19 -56.61 92.85 -35.53
N LEU A 20 -56.84 91.60 -35.98
CA LEU A 20 -56.44 90.23 -35.63
C LEU A 20 -56.93 89.31 -36.80
N LEU A 21 -56.32 88.14 -37.07
CA LEU A 21 -56.73 87.24 -38.18
C LEU A 21 -56.32 85.77 -37.91
N PHE A 22 -57.11 84.80 -38.38
CA PHE A 22 -56.83 83.36 -38.28
C PHE A 22 -57.09 82.66 -39.63
N PHE A 23 -56.07 81.98 -40.17
CA PHE A 23 -56.18 80.88 -41.13
C PHE A 23 -54.93 80.00 -40.98
N PHE A 24 -55.09 78.68 -40.96
CA PHE A 24 -53.96 77.75 -40.83
C PHE A 24 -53.20 77.62 -42.16
N THR A 25 -51.88 77.48 -42.03
CA THR A 25 -50.98 76.95 -43.07
C THR A 25 -50.01 76.02 -42.38
N GLN A 26 -49.94 74.76 -42.80
CA GLN A 26 -48.98 73.79 -42.26
C GLN A 26 -47.56 74.15 -42.72
N LEU A 27 -46.60 74.16 -41.80
CA LEU A 27 -45.20 73.97 -42.15
C LEU A 27 -44.95 72.47 -42.30
N GLN A 28 -44.36 72.06 -43.43
CA GLN A 28 -43.61 70.81 -43.47
C GLN A 28 -42.18 71.14 -43.02
N LEU A 29 -41.72 70.52 -41.94
CA LEU A 29 -40.30 70.43 -41.61
C LEU A 29 -39.68 69.31 -42.47
N ASN A 30 -38.47 69.53 -42.99
CA ASN A 30 -37.71 68.49 -43.68
C ASN A 30 -36.84 67.76 -42.66
N ALA A 31 -36.70 66.44 -42.80
CA ALA A 31 -35.88 65.61 -41.92
C ALA A 31 -34.37 65.95 -41.96
N SER A 32 -33.93 66.85 -42.84
CA SER A 32 -32.54 67.32 -42.96
C SER A 32 -32.15 68.43 -41.98
N ASP A 33 -33.11 69.08 -41.32
CA ASP A 33 -32.84 70.21 -40.41
C ASP A 33 -32.61 69.76 -38.95
N LEU A 34 -32.80 68.47 -38.68
CA LEU A 34 -32.58 67.83 -37.38
C LEU A 34 -31.08 67.57 -37.16
N LYS A 35 -30.60 67.85 -35.95
CA LYS A 35 -29.26 67.46 -35.50
C LYS A 35 -29.37 66.63 -34.22
N PRO A 36 -28.63 65.52 -34.10
CA PRO A 36 -28.46 64.87 -32.81
C PRO A 36 -27.82 65.85 -31.82
N ARG A 37 -28.17 65.71 -30.54
CA ARG A 37 -27.78 66.64 -29.49
C ARG A 37 -27.23 65.87 -28.29
N ASN A 38 -25.99 65.42 -28.43
CA ASN A 38 -25.20 64.68 -27.44
C ASN A 38 -25.39 65.28 -26.03
N ILE A 39 -25.80 64.47 -25.06
CA ILE A 39 -25.98 64.87 -23.65
C ILE A 39 -24.86 64.21 -22.84
N ALA A 40 -23.66 64.79 -22.88
CA ALA A 40 -22.50 64.27 -22.17
C ALA A 40 -22.71 64.33 -20.64
N LEU A 41 -22.93 63.16 -20.03
CA LEU A 41 -23.07 62.97 -18.58
C LEU A 41 -21.83 62.27 -18.03
N THR A 42 -20.81 63.05 -17.67
CA THR A 42 -19.56 62.50 -17.14
C THR A 42 -19.73 62.01 -15.69
N LYS A 43 -19.95 60.70 -15.51
CA LYS A 43 -19.62 60.01 -14.26
C LYS A 43 -18.17 59.52 -14.35
N ASN A 44 -17.39 59.75 -13.29
CA ASN A 44 -16.01 59.27 -13.16
C ASN A 44 -15.95 58.23 -12.04
N ASN A 45 -14.89 57.41 -12.05
CA ASN A 45 -14.54 56.47 -10.98
C ASN A 45 -15.60 55.39 -10.74
N LEU A 46 -16.05 54.70 -11.79
CA LEU A 46 -16.76 53.42 -11.65
C LEU A 46 -15.75 52.32 -11.35
N SER A 47 -15.95 51.56 -10.27
CA SER A 47 -15.14 50.38 -9.94
C SER A 47 -15.87 49.07 -10.23
N CYS A 48 -15.14 47.95 -10.23
CA CYS A 48 -15.73 46.64 -10.51
C CYS A 48 -16.85 46.28 -9.53
N ASN A 49 -17.92 45.67 -10.05
CA ASN A 49 -19.12 45.27 -9.32
C ASN A 49 -19.91 46.45 -8.69
N GLU A 50 -19.65 47.70 -9.11
CA GLU A 50 -20.56 48.82 -8.86
C GLU A 50 -21.74 48.82 -9.87
N SER A 51 -22.94 48.52 -9.40
CA SER A 51 -24.17 48.93 -10.11
C SER A 51 -24.33 50.45 -10.05
N SER A 52 -24.62 51.07 -11.19
CA SER A 52 -24.70 52.52 -11.32
C SER A 52 -25.91 52.97 -12.12
N GLN A 53 -26.95 53.37 -11.39
CA GLN A 53 -28.12 54.03 -11.94
C GLN A 53 -27.77 55.43 -12.46
N ILE A 54 -27.82 55.61 -13.78
CA ILE A 54 -27.74 56.89 -14.47
C ILE A 54 -29.18 57.40 -14.65
N ILE A 55 -29.67 58.17 -13.66
CA ILE A 55 -31.00 58.80 -13.75
C ILE A 55 -30.93 60.07 -14.59
N ILE A 56 -31.88 60.20 -15.52
CA ILE A 56 -32.16 61.39 -16.32
C ILE A 56 -33.70 61.40 -16.55
N GLU A 57 -34.40 62.54 -16.74
CA GLU A 57 -35.90 62.62 -16.68
C GLU A 57 -36.61 63.44 -17.82
N VAL A 58 -37.27 62.83 -18.83
CA VAL A 58 -37.86 63.54 -20.01
C VAL A 58 -39.19 64.18 -19.63
N CYS A 59 -39.28 65.51 -19.79
CA CYS A 59 -40.51 66.26 -19.55
C CYS A 59 -40.92 67.14 -20.74
N ASN A 60 -42.16 66.95 -21.21
CA ASN A 60 -42.86 67.67 -22.29
C ASN A 60 -42.59 67.19 -23.73
N ILE A 61 -43.39 66.24 -24.22
CA ILE A 61 -43.56 65.98 -25.66
C ILE A 61 -44.97 66.40 -26.10
N ASN A 62 -45.10 67.52 -26.81
CA ASN A 62 -46.35 67.94 -27.46
C ASN A 62 -46.46 67.31 -28.86
N ILE A 63 -46.91 66.05 -28.95
CA ILE A 63 -47.10 65.36 -30.22
C ILE A 63 -48.37 65.87 -30.92
N TYR A 64 -48.20 66.74 -31.92
CA TYR A 64 -49.26 67.08 -32.89
C TYR A 64 -49.04 66.31 -34.19
N ASP A 65 -49.86 65.29 -34.43
CA ASP A 65 -49.87 64.42 -35.62
C ASP A 65 -48.50 63.84 -36.03
N ALA A 66 -48.00 62.85 -35.27
CA ALA A 66 -46.98 61.92 -35.72
C ALA A 66 -47.56 60.48 -35.76
N LEU A 67 -47.33 59.76 -36.85
CA LEU A 67 -47.49 58.31 -36.87
C LEU A 67 -46.41 57.66 -35.99
N ALA A 68 -46.70 56.50 -35.40
CA ALA A 68 -45.78 55.82 -34.49
C ALA A 68 -44.38 55.70 -35.11
N SER A 69 -43.39 56.28 -34.44
CA SER A 69 -42.00 56.39 -34.88
C SER A 69 -41.09 55.98 -33.74
N GLU A 70 -40.15 55.09 -34.01
CA GLU A 70 -39.19 54.57 -33.03
C GLU A 70 -38.10 55.62 -32.73
N TRP A 71 -37.64 55.65 -31.48
CA TRP A 71 -36.44 56.39 -31.06
C TRP A 71 -35.36 55.42 -30.60
N HIS A 72 -34.10 55.85 -30.65
CA HIS A 72 -32.94 55.02 -30.27
C HIS A 72 -32.01 55.82 -29.35
N VAL A 73 -31.66 55.25 -28.20
CA VAL A 73 -30.56 55.74 -27.35
C VAL A 73 -29.32 54.92 -27.66
N ALA A 74 -28.19 55.58 -27.90
CA ALA A 74 -26.90 54.91 -28.04
C ALA A 74 -26.07 55.13 -26.76
N VAL A 75 -25.87 54.08 -25.98
CA VAL A 75 -24.92 54.08 -24.86
C VAL A 75 -23.53 53.84 -25.43
N THR A 76 -22.51 54.56 -24.98
CA THR A 76 -21.12 54.35 -25.43
C THR A 76 -20.13 54.55 -24.28
N VAL A 77 -19.44 53.48 -23.89
CA VAL A 77 -18.41 53.50 -22.84
C VAL A 77 -17.04 53.63 -23.48
N TYR A 78 -16.19 54.46 -22.88
CA TYR A 78 -14.82 54.73 -23.32
C TYR A 78 -13.82 54.32 -22.24
N ASP A 79 -12.66 53.83 -22.66
CA ASP A 79 -11.50 53.60 -21.79
C ASP A 79 -10.78 54.91 -21.43
N GLN A 80 -9.75 54.77 -20.59
CA GLN A 80 -8.85 55.86 -20.18
C GLN A 80 -8.01 56.50 -21.32
N ASN A 81 -8.11 55.99 -22.55
CA ASN A 81 -7.40 56.45 -23.75
C ASN A 81 -8.35 57.02 -24.84
N GLU A 82 -9.63 57.21 -24.52
CA GLU A 82 -10.70 57.63 -25.46
C GLU A 82 -11.04 56.57 -26.56
N ASN A 83 -10.74 55.29 -26.35
CA ASN A 83 -11.23 54.19 -27.18
C ASN A 83 -12.65 53.76 -26.76
N VAL A 84 -13.54 53.50 -27.71
CA VAL A 84 -14.85 52.86 -27.43
C VAL A 84 -14.64 51.39 -27.04
N VAL A 85 -15.12 51.00 -25.86
CA VAL A 85 -15.05 49.62 -25.32
C VAL A 85 -16.42 48.95 -25.20
N PHE A 86 -17.51 49.70 -25.26
CA PHE A 86 -18.87 49.17 -25.32
C PHE A 86 -19.78 50.14 -26.07
N GLN A 87 -20.69 49.63 -26.90
CA GLN A 87 -21.74 50.42 -27.52
C GLN A 87 -23.01 49.57 -27.70
N GLU A 88 -24.15 50.07 -27.23
CA GLU A 88 -25.47 49.44 -27.40
C GLU A 88 -26.50 50.48 -27.87
N GLU A 89 -27.37 50.09 -28.80
CA GLU A 89 -28.50 50.91 -29.27
C GLU A 89 -29.81 50.35 -28.72
N VAL A 90 -30.44 51.07 -27.81
CA VAL A 90 -31.69 50.66 -27.16
C VAL A 90 -32.90 51.33 -27.84
N PRO A 91 -33.80 50.57 -28.49
CA PRO A 91 -34.96 51.12 -29.19
C PRO A 91 -36.16 51.31 -28.25
N GLY A 92 -36.93 52.38 -28.46
CA GLY A 92 -38.14 52.66 -27.69
C GLY A 92 -39.31 53.21 -28.51
N VAL A 93 -40.52 53.00 -27.99
CA VAL A 93 -41.80 53.28 -28.69
C VAL A 93 -42.76 54.03 -27.77
N PHE A 94 -43.19 55.23 -28.18
CA PHE A 94 -44.27 55.95 -27.49
C PHE A 94 -45.65 55.51 -27.98
N LEU A 95 -46.49 55.01 -27.07
CA LEU A 95 -47.92 54.75 -27.32
C LEU A 95 -48.75 56.00 -27.08
N ALA A 96 -48.90 56.83 -28.11
CA ALA A 96 -49.70 58.05 -28.06
C ALA A 96 -51.22 57.77 -27.96
N ASN A 97 -51.75 57.65 -26.74
CA ASN A 97 -53.20 57.61 -26.49
C ASN A 97 -53.82 59.01 -26.65
N GLY A 98 -54.25 59.32 -27.88
CA GLY A 98 -54.78 60.62 -28.26
C GLY A 98 -56.14 60.99 -27.66
N SER A 99 -56.14 61.56 -26.44
CA SER A 99 -57.21 62.47 -25.96
C SER A 99 -56.88 63.24 -24.67
N ASP A 100 -55.93 62.78 -23.87
CA ASP A 100 -55.67 63.39 -22.55
C ASP A 100 -54.79 64.65 -22.65
N THR A 101 -55.04 65.62 -21.78
CA THR A 101 -54.36 66.93 -21.74
C THR A 101 -53.63 67.17 -20.42
N SER A 102 -53.36 66.12 -19.66
CA SER A 102 -52.46 66.13 -18.50
C SER A 102 -51.11 65.50 -18.88
N PRO A 103 -49.96 66.12 -18.59
CA PRO A 103 -48.66 65.50 -18.86
C PRO A 103 -48.43 64.32 -17.90
N THR A 104 -48.51 63.11 -18.41
CA THR A 104 -48.09 61.89 -17.71
C THR A 104 -46.69 61.51 -18.17
N CYS A 105 -45.67 61.76 -17.34
CA CYS A 105 -44.35 61.20 -17.56
C CYS A 105 -44.47 59.67 -17.61
N THR A 106 -43.83 59.05 -18.59
CA THR A 106 -43.74 57.59 -18.70
C THR A 106 -42.28 57.24 -18.50
N GLU A 107 -41.97 56.64 -17.35
CA GLU A 107 -40.65 56.07 -17.10
C GLU A 107 -40.39 54.95 -18.10
N VAL A 108 -39.20 54.97 -18.70
CA VAL A 108 -38.68 53.89 -19.53
C VAL A 108 -37.33 53.54 -18.93
N THR A 109 -37.27 52.39 -18.26
CA THR A 109 -36.05 51.82 -17.69
C THR A 109 -35.49 50.74 -18.58
N THR A 110 -34.17 50.72 -18.65
CA THR A 110 -33.35 49.77 -19.43
C THR A 110 -32.20 49.28 -18.55
N GLU A 111 -31.77 48.05 -18.77
CA GLU A 111 -30.73 47.36 -17.99
C GLU A 111 -29.61 46.94 -18.95
N GLY A 112 -28.35 47.26 -18.64
CA GLY A 112 -27.19 46.94 -19.48
C GLY A 112 -26.00 46.47 -18.66
N ASN A 113 -25.36 45.40 -19.10
CA ASN A 113 -24.19 44.81 -18.44
C ASN A 113 -22.91 45.08 -19.24
N PHE A 114 -21.92 45.69 -18.59
CA PHE A 114 -20.60 45.98 -19.17
C PHE A 114 -19.52 45.12 -18.52
N VAL A 115 -18.66 44.51 -19.35
CA VAL A 115 -17.50 43.71 -18.92
C VAL A 115 -16.21 44.40 -19.39
N PRO A 116 -15.40 44.99 -18.49
CA PRO A 116 -14.15 45.64 -18.87
C PRO A 116 -13.00 44.64 -19.11
N GLU A 117 -12.22 44.88 -20.18
CA GLU A 117 -11.05 44.07 -20.54
C GLU A 117 -9.75 44.46 -19.80
N THR A 118 -9.69 45.60 -19.12
CA THR A 118 -8.47 46.09 -18.44
C THR A 118 -8.75 46.89 -17.17
N PHE A 119 -7.71 47.10 -16.35
CA PHE A 119 -7.78 47.97 -15.18
C PHE A 119 -7.62 49.47 -15.57
N GLY A 120 -8.57 50.32 -15.15
CA GLY A 120 -8.52 51.75 -15.46
C GLY A 120 -9.76 52.53 -15.01
N ASN A 121 -9.71 53.85 -15.19
CA ASN A 121 -10.88 54.70 -15.00
C ASN A 121 -11.70 54.73 -16.30
N TYR A 122 -12.95 54.26 -16.26
CA TYR A 122 -13.87 54.29 -17.39
C TYR A 122 -14.69 55.58 -17.42
N GLN A 123 -15.01 56.05 -18.63
CA GLN A 123 -15.94 57.17 -18.85
C GLN A 123 -17.13 56.73 -19.70
N ILE A 124 -18.34 56.93 -19.18
CA ILE A 124 -19.58 56.63 -19.89
C ILE A 124 -20.11 57.89 -20.57
N PHE A 125 -20.53 57.76 -21.82
CA PHE A 125 -21.26 58.77 -22.58
C PHE A 125 -22.61 58.16 -23.04
N VAL A 126 -23.65 58.98 -23.07
CA VAL A 126 -25.00 58.58 -23.53
C VAL A 126 -25.43 59.53 -24.64
N ASP A 127 -25.50 59.01 -25.86
CA ASP A 127 -25.88 59.77 -27.06
C ASP A 127 -27.32 59.45 -27.48
N VAL A 128 -28.23 60.36 -27.11
CA VAL A 128 -29.66 60.25 -27.40
C VAL A 128 -29.96 60.74 -28.82
N ASN A 129 -30.29 59.83 -29.73
CA ASN A 129 -30.57 60.11 -31.14
C ASN A 129 -32.08 60.20 -31.41
N TYR A 130 -32.61 61.43 -31.48
CA TYR A 130 -34.02 61.71 -31.73
C TYR A 130 -34.30 62.41 -33.07
N GLN A 131 -35.52 62.22 -33.60
CA GLN A 131 -35.94 62.71 -34.93
C GLN A 131 -36.91 63.91 -34.90
N PHE A 132 -37.07 64.61 -33.77
CA PHE A 132 -38.02 65.73 -33.63
C PHE A 132 -37.44 66.89 -32.79
N ASP A 133 -37.85 68.13 -33.08
CA ASP A 133 -37.31 69.34 -32.44
C ASP A 133 -38.02 69.61 -31.09
N ILE A 134 -37.28 69.48 -29.97
CA ILE A 134 -37.83 69.55 -28.60
C ILE A 134 -37.60 70.94 -28.01
N ASN A 135 -38.68 71.63 -27.58
CA ASN A 135 -38.56 72.83 -26.76
C ASN A 135 -38.21 72.45 -25.31
N THR A 136 -36.90 72.37 -25.04
CA THR A 136 -36.28 71.82 -23.82
C THR A 136 -36.87 72.30 -22.50
N GLY A 137 -37.08 71.37 -21.56
CA GLY A 137 -37.75 71.63 -20.29
C GLY A 137 -37.23 70.80 -19.11
N ASN A 138 -35.92 70.49 -19.10
CA ASN A 138 -35.22 69.48 -18.29
C ASN A 138 -35.65 68.05 -18.68
N ASP A 139 -34.70 67.25 -19.15
CA ASP A 139 -34.97 66.07 -19.99
C ASP A 139 -34.05 64.85 -19.69
N GLY A 140 -34.51 63.60 -19.96
CA GLY A 140 -33.70 62.36 -20.00
C GLY A 140 -34.36 61.01 -19.60
N MET A 141 -33.60 59.91 -19.58
CA MET A 141 -34.09 58.54 -19.31
C MET A 141 -33.26 57.89 -18.20
N SER A 142 -33.80 56.97 -17.40
CA SER A 142 -33.05 56.30 -16.33
C SER A 142 -32.58 54.91 -16.74
N GLU A 143 -31.29 54.67 -16.70
CA GLU A 143 -30.66 53.41 -17.11
C GLU A 143 -29.71 52.92 -16.02
N GLU A 144 -29.77 51.64 -15.67
CA GLU A 144 -28.87 51.05 -14.67
C GLU A 144 -27.80 50.21 -15.37
N ILE A 145 -26.57 50.74 -15.36
CA ILE A 145 -25.40 50.06 -15.92
C ILE A 145 -24.70 49.32 -14.79
N THR A 146 -24.60 48.00 -14.93
CA THR A 146 -23.81 47.16 -14.00
C THR A 146 -22.48 46.82 -14.64
N VAL A 147 -21.39 47.13 -13.93
CA VAL A 147 -20.02 46.80 -14.33
C VAL A 147 -19.66 45.44 -13.73
N THR A 148 -19.81 44.37 -14.52
CA THR A 148 -19.46 43.00 -14.11
C THR A 148 -18.07 42.67 -14.62
N CYS A 149 -17.08 42.58 -13.75
CA CYS A 149 -15.72 42.26 -14.18
C CYS A 149 -15.56 40.75 -14.43
N ALA A 150 -14.78 40.37 -15.44
CA ALA A 150 -14.49 38.97 -15.70
C ALA A 150 -13.74 38.37 -14.49
N PRO A 151 -14.11 37.17 -14.01
CA PRO A 151 -13.44 36.55 -12.88
C PRO A 151 -12.01 36.15 -13.25
N GLY A 152 -11.07 36.34 -12.34
CA GLY A 152 -9.70 35.86 -12.45
C GLY A 152 -9.49 34.53 -11.73
N ALA A 153 -8.24 34.06 -11.73
CA ALA A 153 -7.82 32.88 -10.98
C ALA A 153 -6.39 33.07 -10.42
N ILE A 154 -6.05 32.31 -9.37
CA ILE A 154 -4.72 32.29 -8.75
C ILE A 154 -4.27 30.84 -8.62
N HIS A 155 -3.19 30.47 -9.30
CA HIS A 155 -2.65 29.11 -9.36
C HIS A 155 -1.23 29.06 -8.78
N GLY A 156 -0.89 27.97 -8.11
CA GLY A 156 0.43 27.79 -7.53
C GLY A 156 0.77 26.36 -7.18
N GLN A 157 1.96 26.20 -6.62
CA GLN A 157 2.55 24.90 -6.30
C GLN A 157 3.29 24.96 -4.96
N LYS A 158 3.17 23.89 -4.21
CA LYS A 158 3.94 23.60 -3.01
C LYS A 158 5.07 22.63 -3.38
N TYR A 159 6.32 23.00 -3.17
CA TYR A 159 7.50 22.16 -3.45
C TYR A 159 8.33 21.85 -2.19
N LEU A 160 9.15 20.80 -2.27
CA LEU A 160 10.15 20.40 -1.29
C LEU A 160 11.48 21.12 -1.59
N ASP A 161 11.83 22.11 -0.78
CA ASP A 161 13.09 22.88 -0.87
C ASP A 161 14.21 22.10 -0.17
N ILE A 162 14.75 21.10 -0.87
CA ILE A 162 15.73 20.13 -0.34
C ILE A 162 17.02 20.85 0.07
N ASN A 163 17.40 21.87 -0.72
CA ASN A 163 18.67 22.58 -0.54
C ASN A 163 18.56 23.89 0.26
N GLN A 164 17.35 24.21 0.75
CA GLN A 164 17.00 25.34 1.62
C GLN A 164 17.37 26.71 1.04
N ASN A 165 17.27 26.87 -0.28
CA ASN A 165 17.71 28.09 -0.97
C ASN A 165 16.56 29.09 -1.24
N GLY A 166 15.31 28.66 -1.16
CA GLY A 166 14.11 29.47 -1.40
C GLY A 166 13.73 29.64 -2.88
N VAL A 167 14.21 28.76 -3.76
CA VAL A 167 13.96 28.72 -5.21
C VAL A 167 13.69 27.27 -5.61
N ALA A 168 12.57 27.01 -6.30
CA ALA A 168 12.28 25.68 -6.82
C ALA A 168 13.30 25.30 -7.89
N ASP A 169 14.18 24.35 -7.58
CA ASP A 169 15.19 23.83 -8.51
C ASP A 169 14.62 22.68 -9.38
N PRO A 170 15.20 22.37 -10.57
CA PRO A 170 14.64 21.39 -11.53
C PRO A 170 14.66 19.91 -11.10
N ASN A 171 14.92 19.65 -9.82
CA ASN A 171 14.90 18.33 -9.19
C ASN A 171 14.12 18.37 -7.87
N GLU A 172 13.34 19.42 -7.61
CA GLU A 172 12.55 19.56 -6.39
C GLU A 172 11.08 19.30 -6.71
N VAL A 173 10.52 18.31 -6.01
CA VAL A 173 9.18 17.76 -6.27
C VAL A 173 8.09 18.51 -5.51
N GLY A 174 6.85 18.37 -5.98
CA GLY A 174 5.68 18.90 -5.26
C GLY A 174 5.38 18.14 -3.97
N VAL A 175 4.62 18.78 -3.07
CA VAL A 175 4.17 18.21 -1.79
C VAL A 175 2.64 18.34 -1.67
N ASN A 176 1.95 17.21 -1.66
CA ASN A 176 0.48 17.14 -1.53
C ASN A 176 0.03 17.32 -0.07
N GLY A 177 -1.27 17.51 0.16
CA GLY A 177 -1.90 17.62 1.49
C GLY A 177 -1.75 18.97 2.21
N VAL A 178 -0.78 19.80 1.84
CA VAL A 178 -0.54 21.11 2.49
C VAL A 178 -1.72 22.05 2.24
N VAL A 179 -2.24 22.65 3.31
CA VAL A 179 -3.40 23.55 3.25
C VAL A 179 -2.97 24.96 2.86
N ILE A 180 -3.44 25.44 1.72
CA ILE A 180 -3.26 26.82 1.26
C ILE A 180 -4.55 27.62 1.49
N LYS A 181 -4.43 28.86 1.97
CA LYS A 181 -5.54 29.77 2.28
C LYS A 181 -5.48 31.04 1.46
N LEU A 182 -6.63 31.43 0.93
CA LEU A 182 -6.84 32.67 0.22
C LEU A 182 -7.64 33.65 1.08
N PHE A 183 -7.10 34.84 1.33
CA PHE A 183 -7.79 35.91 2.04
C PHE A 183 -7.98 37.15 1.16
N LYS A 184 -9.08 37.87 1.37
CA LYS A 184 -9.39 39.19 0.80
C LYS A 184 -9.84 40.11 1.92
N GLU A 185 -9.26 41.31 2.00
CA GLU A 185 -9.47 42.24 3.13
C GLU A 185 -9.34 41.58 4.53
N ALA A 186 -8.37 40.67 4.69
CA ALA A 186 -8.13 39.82 5.87
C ALA A 186 -9.30 38.88 6.27
N SER A 187 -10.34 38.74 5.45
CA SER A 187 -11.36 37.69 5.57
C SER A 187 -10.94 36.47 4.75
N LEU A 188 -11.10 35.27 5.30
CA LEU A 188 -10.87 34.03 4.54
C LEU A 188 -11.93 33.92 3.44
N VAL A 189 -11.48 33.77 2.19
CA VAL A 189 -12.34 33.57 1.01
C VAL A 189 -12.48 32.09 0.73
N ASP A 190 -11.34 31.38 0.64
CA ASP A 190 -11.29 29.96 0.34
C ASP A 190 -10.05 29.29 0.94
N SER A 191 -10.04 27.96 1.00
CA SER A 191 -8.91 27.15 1.45
C SER A 191 -8.83 25.84 0.69
N GLN A 192 -7.76 25.66 -0.08
CA GLN A 192 -7.47 24.43 -0.81
C GLN A 192 -6.46 23.56 -0.06
N LYS A 193 -6.38 22.29 -0.44
CA LYS A 193 -5.24 21.40 -0.15
C LYS A 193 -4.48 21.18 -1.43
N THR A 194 -3.16 21.03 -1.34
CA THR A 194 -2.33 20.71 -2.50
C THR A 194 -2.52 19.27 -2.92
N HIS A 195 -2.58 19.00 -4.24
CA HIS A 195 -2.77 17.64 -4.75
C HIS A 195 -2.15 17.47 -6.14
N SER A 196 -2.10 16.22 -6.61
CA SER A 196 -1.72 15.85 -7.97
C SER A 196 -2.80 16.31 -8.98
N MET A 197 -2.37 16.80 -10.15
CA MET A 197 -3.26 17.11 -11.29
C MET A 197 -2.57 16.72 -12.60
N ASP A 198 -3.14 15.76 -13.34
CA ASP A 198 -2.77 15.48 -14.74
C ASP A 198 -3.15 16.72 -15.60
N LEU A 199 -2.14 17.47 -16.07
CA LEU A 199 -2.30 18.72 -16.82
C LEU A 199 -2.17 18.53 -18.34
N ASP A 200 -1.46 17.49 -18.75
CA ASP A 200 -1.11 17.15 -20.14
C ASP A 200 -2.11 16.15 -20.77
N GLY A 201 -2.66 15.24 -19.96
CA GLY A 201 -3.71 14.28 -20.30
C GLY A 201 -3.22 12.86 -20.59
N ASP A 202 -1.95 12.53 -20.30
CA ASP A 202 -1.38 11.20 -20.56
C ASP A 202 -1.67 10.14 -19.47
N ASN A 203 -2.22 10.56 -18.31
CA ASN A 203 -2.53 9.75 -17.13
C ASN A 203 -1.31 9.33 -16.28
N PHE A 204 -0.21 10.09 -16.30
CA PHE A 204 1.02 9.83 -15.53
C PHE A 204 1.53 11.12 -14.86
N ILE A 205 1.33 11.25 -13.54
CA ILE A 205 1.60 12.48 -12.78
C ILE A 205 3.11 12.79 -12.73
N ASP A 206 3.56 13.87 -13.35
CA ASP A 206 4.94 14.34 -13.21
C ASP A 206 5.22 14.87 -11.78
N PRO A 207 6.18 14.31 -11.03
CA PRO A 207 6.42 14.67 -9.63
C PRO A 207 6.99 16.09 -9.45
N ILE A 208 7.45 16.75 -10.51
CA ILE A 208 8.03 18.10 -10.49
C ILE A 208 7.00 19.14 -10.96
N SER A 209 6.21 18.86 -12.00
CA SER A 209 5.23 19.84 -12.53
C SER A 209 3.77 19.62 -12.15
N GLU A 210 3.39 18.42 -11.70
CA GLU A 210 1.98 18.03 -11.56
C GLU A 210 1.56 17.63 -10.14
N THR A 211 2.50 17.50 -9.20
CA THR A 211 2.21 17.35 -7.77
C THR A 211 2.28 18.68 -7.02
N GLY A 212 1.67 18.72 -5.83
CA GLY A 212 1.69 19.88 -4.95
C GLY A 212 0.88 21.09 -5.44
N LEU A 213 0.02 20.93 -6.46
CA LEU A 213 -0.70 22.02 -7.10
C LEU A 213 -1.90 22.49 -6.29
N PHE A 214 -2.21 23.79 -6.36
CA PHE A 214 -3.43 24.39 -5.80
C PHE A 214 -3.97 25.49 -6.72
N TRP A 215 -5.27 25.48 -7.00
CA TRP A 215 -5.94 26.47 -7.85
C TRP A 215 -7.10 27.16 -7.12
N PHE A 216 -7.15 28.48 -7.20
CA PHE A 216 -8.26 29.31 -6.73
C PHE A 216 -8.95 29.98 -7.93
N ASP A 217 -10.00 29.34 -8.41
CA ASP A 217 -10.80 29.77 -9.57
C ASP A 217 -11.87 30.82 -9.25
N SER A 218 -12.43 31.44 -10.31
CA SER A 218 -13.66 32.23 -10.27
C SER A 218 -13.64 33.45 -9.31
N LEU A 219 -12.48 34.09 -9.18
CA LEU A 219 -12.24 35.17 -8.20
C LEU A 219 -12.66 36.55 -8.72
N ASP A 220 -13.39 37.30 -7.87
CA ASP A 220 -13.59 38.75 -8.05
C ASP A 220 -12.26 39.51 -8.04
N VAL A 221 -12.13 40.58 -8.81
CA VAL A 221 -10.92 41.43 -8.84
C VAL A 221 -10.55 42.03 -7.47
N GLY A 222 -9.29 42.40 -7.28
CA GLY A 222 -8.78 43.15 -6.12
C GLY A 222 -7.61 42.48 -5.39
N THR A 223 -7.26 43.02 -4.22
CA THR A 223 -6.09 42.57 -3.45
C THR A 223 -6.38 41.30 -2.64
N TYR A 224 -5.59 40.26 -2.90
CA TYR A 224 -5.60 39.00 -2.17
C TYR A 224 -4.28 38.78 -1.42
N THR A 225 -4.33 38.00 -0.34
CA THR A 225 -3.14 37.42 0.29
C THR A 225 -3.25 35.91 0.38
N VAL A 226 -2.23 35.19 -0.07
CA VAL A 226 -2.16 33.73 -0.08
C VAL A 226 -1.13 33.25 0.96
N SER A 227 -1.52 32.29 1.79
CA SER A 227 -0.69 31.75 2.87
C SER A 227 -0.90 30.26 3.07
N GLU A 228 0.16 29.48 3.25
CA GLU A 228 0.03 28.09 3.70
C GLU A 228 -0.25 27.97 5.21
N ILE A 229 -0.71 26.79 5.63
CA ILE A 229 -0.51 26.29 6.99
C ILE A 229 0.70 25.36 6.93
N VAL A 230 1.82 25.78 7.51
CA VAL A 230 3.01 24.92 7.67
C VAL A 230 2.60 23.66 8.48
N PRO A 231 2.76 22.42 7.95
CA PRO A 231 2.45 21.21 8.70
C PRO A 231 3.40 20.97 9.89
N ALA A 232 3.09 20.00 10.74
CA ALA A 232 3.98 19.61 11.84
C ALA A 232 5.28 18.99 11.28
N GLY A 233 6.44 19.31 11.87
CA GLY A 233 7.74 18.86 11.36
C GLY A 233 8.32 19.69 10.19
N TRP A 234 7.51 20.49 9.50
CA TRP A 234 7.93 21.28 8.33
C TRP A 234 8.33 22.71 8.66
N HIS A 235 9.15 23.31 7.79
CA HIS A 235 9.64 24.69 7.85
C HIS A 235 9.47 25.40 6.51
N GLN A 236 8.78 26.55 6.51
CA GLN A 236 8.57 27.38 5.31
C GLN A 236 9.83 28.19 4.97
N ILE A 237 10.52 27.81 3.89
CA ILE A 237 11.71 28.49 3.38
C ILE A 237 11.31 29.60 2.40
N PHE A 238 10.29 29.38 1.57
CA PHE A 238 9.74 30.35 0.63
C PHE A 238 8.20 30.44 0.72
N PRO A 239 7.60 31.65 0.81
CA PRO A 239 8.24 32.95 1.09
C PRO A 239 8.88 33.02 2.49
N ALA A 240 10.13 33.47 2.55
CA ALA A 240 10.97 33.40 3.74
C ALA A 240 10.43 34.18 4.96
N ASN A 241 10.69 33.64 6.16
CA ASN A 241 10.18 34.12 7.46
C ASN A 241 8.66 33.94 7.64
N ASN A 242 8.12 32.85 7.09
CA ASN A 242 6.68 32.52 7.06
C ASN A 242 5.85 33.66 6.46
N ALA A 243 6.34 34.24 5.35
CA ALA A 243 5.68 35.34 4.69
C ALA A 243 4.55 34.85 3.78
N VAL A 244 3.66 35.79 3.41
CA VAL A 244 2.49 35.54 2.55
C VAL A 244 2.68 36.23 1.21
N HIS A 245 2.17 35.62 0.14
CA HIS A 245 2.07 36.31 -1.15
C HIS A 245 0.98 37.38 -1.07
N THR A 246 1.20 38.52 -1.73
CA THR A 246 0.18 39.58 -1.91
C THR A 246 0.01 39.80 -3.40
N ILE A 247 -1.22 39.64 -3.88
CA ILE A 247 -1.56 39.58 -5.31
C ILE A 247 -2.66 40.61 -5.59
N GLU A 248 -2.42 41.49 -6.56
CA GLU A 248 -3.44 42.43 -7.06
C GLU A 248 -4.06 41.81 -8.31
N LEU A 249 -5.28 41.26 -8.20
CA LEU A 249 -5.92 40.50 -9.28
C LEU A 249 -6.80 41.39 -10.17
N GLY A 250 -6.48 41.47 -11.46
CA GLY A 250 -7.25 42.21 -12.48
C GLY A 250 -8.43 41.44 -13.10
N PRO A 251 -9.27 42.10 -13.93
CA PRO A 251 -10.38 41.46 -14.63
C PRO A 251 -9.87 40.36 -15.58
N GLY A 252 -10.33 39.12 -15.40
CA GLY A 252 -9.94 37.97 -16.22
C GLY A 252 -8.47 37.56 -16.12
N GLU A 253 -7.74 38.05 -15.12
CA GLU A 253 -6.32 37.74 -14.93
C GLU A 253 -6.14 36.35 -14.29
N ILE A 254 -5.18 35.57 -14.79
CA ILE A 254 -4.76 34.30 -14.19
C ILE A 254 -3.33 34.49 -13.69
N VAL A 255 -3.13 34.39 -12.37
CA VAL A 255 -1.84 34.56 -11.72
C VAL A 255 -1.25 33.18 -11.44
N GLU A 256 -0.36 32.75 -12.33
CA GLU A 256 0.37 31.48 -12.28
C GLU A 256 1.62 31.54 -11.37
N ASN A 257 2.14 30.37 -10.99
CA ASN A 257 3.43 30.19 -10.28
C ASN A 257 3.48 30.84 -8.88
N VAL A 258 2.39 30.78 -8.10
CA VAL A 258 2.41 31.18 -6.68
C VAL A 258 3.06 30.07 -5.83
N LEU A 259 4.39 30.10 -5.73
CA LEU A 259 5.16 29.01 -5.12
C LEU A 259 5.26 29.07 -3.58
N PHE A 260 5.28 27.91 -2.93
CA PHE A 260 5.61 27.73 -1.51
C PHE A 260 6.65 26.61 -1.34
N GLY A 261 7.85 26.93 -0.83
CA GLY A 261 8.98 25.99 -0.69
C GLY A 261 9.27 25.67 0.77
N ASN A 262 9.23 24.38 1.14
CA ASN A 262 9.42 23.96 2.53
C ASN A 262 10.40 22.80 2.65
N PHE A 263 11.00 22.68 3.82
CA PHE A 263 11.93 21.63 4.21
C PHE A 263 11.44 20.93 5.50
N ALA A 264 11.86 19.69 5.75
CA ALA A 264 11.65 18.96 7.00
C ALA A 264 12.93 18.20 7.40
N GLU A 265 13.17 18.02 8.70
CA GLU A 265 14.43 17.49 9.27
C GLU A 265 14.41 16.01 9.63
N LEU A 266 13.24 15.40 9.78
CA LEU A 266 13.06 14.00 10.18
C LEU A 266 12.12 13.35 9.18
N TRP A 267 12.67 12.40 8.43
CA TRP A 267 11.96 11.65 7.41
C TRP A 267 11.94 10.18 7.77
N ASP A 268 10.97 9.53 7.19
CA ASP A 268 10.71 8.12 7.13
C ASP A 268 10.65 7.80 5.62
N PHE A 269 11.30 6.74 5.20
CA PHE A 269 11.45 6.34 3.79
C PHE A 269 11.24 4.84 3.69
N GLY A 270 10.78 4.37 2.54
CA GLY A 270 10.93 2.95 2.20
C GLY A 270 12.27 2.69 1.51
N ASP A 271 12.83 1.49 1.65
CA ASP A 271 14.19 1.11 1.23
C ASP A 271 14.25 0.05 0.10
N LEU A 272 13.17 -0.15 -0.67
CA LEU A 272 13.17 -1.07 -1.82
C LEU A 272 14.38 -0.90 -2.77
N PRO A 273 14.94 -2.01 -3.33
CA PRO A 273 16.17 -1.98 -4.12
C PRO A 273 16.21 -1.00 -5.30
N GLU A 274 16.98 0.08 -5.14
CA GLU A 274 17.41 0.94 -6.23
C GLU A 274 18.61 0.35 -7.00
N PRO A 275 18.83 0.73 -8.27
CA PRO A 275 20.02 0.34 -9.03
C PRO A 275 21.34 0.72 -8.33
N LEU A 276 22.18 -0.28 -8.02
CA LEU A 276 23.44 -0.14 -7.28
C LEU A 276 24.54 0.74 -7.95
N ASP A 277 24.27 1.38 -9.10
CA ASP A 277 25.17 2.32 -9.74
C ASP A 277 24.73 3.77 -9.41
N PRO A 278 25.42 4.50 -8.52
CA PRO A 278 25.06 5.88 -8.18
C PRO A 278 25.30 6.90 -9.31
N THR A 279 25.70 6.45 -10.50
CA THR A 279 25.68 7.26 -11.75
C THR A 279 24.44 7.00 -12.62
N LEU A 280 23.59 6.05 -12.21
CA LEU A 280 22.25 5.78 -12.71
C LEU A 280 21.23 5.92 -11.55
N PRO A 281 21.09 7.13 -10.97
CA PRO A 281 20.13 7.38 -9.89
C PRO A 281 18.71 7.05 -10.35
N CYS A 282 17.82 6.67 -9.42
CA CYS A 282 16.51 6.17 -9.81
C CYS A 282 15.73 7.24 -10.60
N ALA A 283 15.45 6.93 -11.86
CA ALA A 283 14.71 7.80 -12.76
C ALA A 283 13.22 7.45 -12.70
N PHE A 284 12.37 8.46 -12.80
CA PHE A 284 10.93 8.28 -12.75
C PHE A 284 10.47 7.29 -13.84
N GLY A 285 9.77 6.22 -13.42
CA GLY A 285 9.39 5.10 -14.29
C GLY A 285 10.53 4.16 -14.72
N GLN A 286 11.53 3.90 -13.85
CA GLN A 286 12.63 2.95 -14.14
C GLN A 286 13.06 2.05 -12.96
N CYS A 287 12.55 2.29 -11.75
CA CYS A 287 12.87 1.58 -10.50
C CYS A 287 11.93 2.07 -9.38
N TYR A 288 11.89 1.36 -8.24
CA TYR A 288 11.24 1.82 -7.02
C TYR A 288 12.02 3.04 -6.47
N PRO A 289 11.43 4.24 -6.38
CA PRO A 289 12.16 5.38 -5.85
C PRO A 289 12.20 5.30 -4.32
N THR A 290 13.41 5.40 -3.74
CA THR A 290 13.60 5.44 -2.28
C THR A 290 14.33 6.70 -1.85
N LYS A 291 15.27 7.21 -2.65
CA LYS A 291 16.02 8.44 -2.31
C LYS A 291 15.38 9.72 -2.77
N LEU A 292 15.67 10.80 -2.05
CA LEU A 292 15.35 12.16 -2.48
C LEU A 292 15.96 12.46 -3.86
N PRO A 293 15.22 13.11 -4.77
CA PRO A 293 13.96 13.81 -4.52
C PRO A 293 12.68 12.98 -4.77
N LEU A 294 12.80 11.76 -5.34
CA LEU A 294 11.66 10.99 -5.83
C LEU A 294 11.12 9.95 -4.84
N GLY A 295 11.89 9.61 -3.80
CA GLY A 295 11.57 8.59 -2.81
C GLY A 295 10.17 8.72 -2.23
N ALA A 296 9.50 7.57 -2.01
CA ALA A 296 8.37 7.56 -1.08
C ALA A 296 8.91 7.91 0.30
N ALA A 297 8.50 9.06 0.82
CA ALA A 297 9.02 9.62 2.05
C ALA A 297 7.90 10.29 2.84
N HIS A 298 7.85 10.08 4.15
CA HIS A 298 6.90 10.74 5.05
C HIS A 298 7.67 11.49 6.13
N VAL A 299 7.09 12.57 6.66
CA VAL A 299 7.69 13.24 7.84
C VAL A 299 7.26 12.47 9.08
N ALA A 300 8.21 11.77 9.71
CA ALA A 300 8.04 10.77 10.77
C ALA A 300 7.20 11.25 11.99
N SER A 301 5.88 11.25 11.80
CA SER A 301 4.87 11.85 12.67
C SER A 301 3.47 11.49 12.18
N GLY A 302 2.42 11.75 12.95
CA GLY A 302 1.06 11.39 12.54
C GLY A 302 0.81 9.88 12.67
N PRO A 303 -0.03 9.27 11.81
CA PRO A 303 -0.40 7.87 11.92
C PRO A 303 0.80 6.94 11.70
N LEU A 304 0.57 5.68 12.03
CA LEU A 304 1.55 4.61 11.93
C LEU A 304 0.93 3.39 11.24
N LEU A 305 1.74 2.65 10.49
CA LEU A 305 1.64 1.20 10.36
C LEU A 305 2.15 0.58 11.69
N GLY A 306 2.75 -0.61 11.72
CA GLY A 306 3.43 -1.16 12.91
C GLY A 306 2.89 -0.89 14.35
N ASP A 307 3.81 -0.97 15.31
CA ASP A 307 3.83 -0.28 16.61
C ASP A 307 5.06 0.68 16.70
N PHE A 308 6.01 0.58 15.76
CA PHE A 308 7.26 1.36 15.71
C PHE A 308 7.31 2.32 14.49
N ARG A 309 8.43 3.05 14.34
CA ARG A 309 8.86 3.87 13.20
C ARG A 309 10.31 4.34 13.43
N ASP A 310 11.15 4.34 12.40
CA ASP A 310 12.50 4.89 12.39
C ASP A 310 12.50 6.44 12.20
N SER A 311 13.66 7.05 11.94
CA SER A 311 13.74 8.27 11.13
C SER A 311 15.16 8.47 10.58
N GLU A 312 15.28 8.61 9.27
CA GLU A 312 16.55 8.83 8.57
C GLU A 312 16.60 10.14 7.76
N LEU A 313 17.66 10.29 6.95
CA LEU A 313 18.00 11.53 6.24
C LEU A 313 17.76 11.46 4.71
N ASP A 314 17.90 10.27 4.13
CA ASP A 314 17.75 9.94 2.71
C ASP A 314 17.80 8.41 2.57
N GLY A 315 16.91 7.83 1.75
CA GLY A 315 16.69 6.38 1.58
C GLY A 315 17.95 5.49 1.61
N LEU A 316 17.94 4.43 2.42
CA LEU A 316 19.04 3.45 2.57
C LEU A 316 18.86 2.08 1.84
N PRO A 317 18.46 2.01 0.55
CA PRO A 317 17.93 0.79 -0.03
C PRO A 317 18.90 -0.39 -0.13
N THR A 318 18.39 -1.56 0.27
CA THR A 318 19.09 -2.85 0.22
C THR A 318 18.57 -3.75 -0.90
N PHE A 319 18.93 -5.04 -0.88
CA PHE A 319 18.30 -6.05 -1.74
C PHE A 319 17.10 -6.73 -1.06
N THR A 320 16.88 -6.48 0.23
CA THR A 320 16.01 -7.31 1.08
C THR A 320 14.83 -6.55 1.69
N ALA A 321 14.86 -5.21 1.62
CA ALA A 321 14.14 -4.32 2.52
C ALA A 321 14.59 -4.55 3.99
N ASP A 322 15.75 -3.97 4.34
CA ASP A 322 16.44 -4.12 5.64
C ASP A 322 17.57 -3.06 5.84
N GLY A 323 17.38 -1.81 5.40
CA GLY A 323 18.44 -0.79 5.26
C GLY A 323 18.50 0.32 6.31
N ASP A 324 17.34 0.79 6.70
CA ASP A 324 16.96 1.71 7.78
C ASP A 324 17.11 1.03 9.16
N ASP A 325 16.73 -0.25 9.29
CA ASP A 325 16.89 -1.17 10.46
C ASP A 325 18.29 -1.10 11.13
N THR A 326 19.29 -0.53 10.47
CA THR A 326 20.58 -0.15 11.07
C THR A 326 20.51 0.73 12.32
N THR A 327 19.38 1.39 12.64
CA THR A 327 19.19 2.07 13.94
C THR A 327 18.84 1.12 15.10
N GLY A 328 18.39 -0.10 14.79
CA GLY A 328 18.05 -1.16 15.74
C GLY A 328 16.58 -1.16 16.18
N VAL A 329 15.69 -0.73 15.30
CA VAL A 329 14.23 -0.84 15.38
C VAL A 329 13.77 -1.39 14.03
N ASP A 330 13.06 -2.52 14.09
CA ASP A 330 12.37 -3.20 12.98
C ASP A 330 10.98 -2.54 12.91
N ASP A 331 10.78 -1.66 11.92
CA ASP A 331 9.51 -0.97 11.65
C ASP A 331 8.73 -1.51 10.44
N GLU A 332 9.24 -2.52 9.74
CA GLU A 332 8.49 -3.50 8.94
C GLU A 332 7.45 -4.33 9.77
N ASP A 333 7.06 -3.88 10.96
CA ASP A 333 6.23 -4.60 11.93
C ASP A 333 4.71 -4.42 11.72
N GLY A 334 4.30 -3.75 10.63
CA GLY A 334 2.91 -3.53 10.25
C GLY A 334 2.28 -4.55 9.31
N VAL A 335 3.03 -5.13 8.36
CA VAL A 335 2.46 -6.02 7.32
C VAL A 335 2.88 -7.48 7.50
N GLU A 336 1.90 -8.37 7.45
CA GLU A 336 2.08 -9.83 7.55
C GLU A 336 1.38 -10.51 6.35
N PHE A 337 2.17 -11.03 5.41
CA PHE A 337 1.65 -11.77 4.25
C PHE A 337 1.19 -13.18 4.65
N ILE A 338 -0.12 -13.44 4.57
CA ILE A 338 -0.75 -14.70 4.96
C ILE A 338 -0.79 -15.69 3.78
N LYS A 339 -0.99 -15.17 2.56
CA LYS A 339 -1.18 -15.98 1.36
C LYS A 339 -0.83 -15.22 0.08
N PHE A 340 0.01 -15.84 -0.77
CA PHE A 340 0.46 -15.25 -2.03
C PHE A 340 0.49 -16.27 -3.19
N ASN A 341 -0.65 -16.90 -3.47
CA ASN A 341 -0.76 -17.99 -4.44
C ASN A 341 -1.19 -17.46 -5.83
N PRO A 342 -0.37 -17.57 -6.90
CA PRO A 342 -0.77 -17.22 -8.26
C PRO A 342 -2.09 -17.87 -8.70
N ASP A 343 -2.90 -17.13 -9.47
CA ASP A 343 -4.28 -17.47 -9.86
C ASP A 343 -5.31 -17.60 -8.70
N GLU A 344 -4.93 -17.28 -7.45
CA GLU A 344 -5.85 -17.28 -6.31
C GLU A 344 -6.04 -15.89 -5.68
N THR A 345 -6.96 -15.82 -4.71
CA THR A 345 -7.03 -14.70 -3.77
C THR A 345 -5.83 -14.78 -2.83
N GLY A 346 -5.06 -13.69 -2.75
CA GLY A 346 -4.04 -13.45 -1.74
C GLY A 346 -4.63 -12.76 -0.51
N GLU A 347 -3.96 -12.94 0.63
CA GLU A 347 -4.36 -12.42 1.94
C GLU A 347 -3.14 -11.79 2.62
N VAL A 348 -3.32 -10.60 3.17
CA VAL A 348 -2.30 -9.87 3.92
C VAL A 348 -2.95 -9.17 5.11
N ASN A 349 -2.35 -9.26 6.29
CA ASN A 349 -2.76 -8.49 7.45
C ASN A 349 -1.96 -7.17 7.45
N VAL A 350 -2.64 -6.05 7.65
CA VAL A 350 -2.01 -4.73 7.82
C VAL A 350 -2.44 -4.14 9.16
N LYS A 351 -1.48 -3.89 10.03
CA LYS A 351 -1.62 -3.26 11.34
C LYS A 351 -1.44 -1.75 11.17
N VAL A 352 -2.37 -0.98 11.74
CA VAL A 352 -2.33 0.49 11.72
C VAL A 352 -2.43 0.97 13.17
N SER A 353 -1.53 1.85 13.60
CA SER A 353 -1.46 2.38 14.96
C SER A 353 -1.38 3.92 14.99
N GLY A 354 -0.75 4.51 16.01
CA GLY A 354 -0.72 5.98 16.22
C GLY A 354 -1.74 6.52 17.25
N ASN A 355 -1.70 7.83 17.51
CA ASN A 355 -2.51 8.47 18.56
C ASN A 355 -3.94 8.78 18.05
N PRO A 356 -4.96 8.87 18.93
CA PRO A 356 -6.33 9.24 18.53
C PRO A 356 -6.53 10.63 17.91
N ASN A 357 -5.48 11.47 17.82
CA ASN A 357 -5.51 12.75 17.12
C ASN A 357 -4.98 12.65 15.68
N ASP A 358 -4.30 11.55 15.35
CA ASP A 358 -3.59 11.33 14.10
C ASP A 358 -4.52 10.67 13.06
N PHE A 359 -5.83 10.66 13.35
CA PHE A 359 -6.90 10.06 12.56
C PHE A 359 -7.97 11.10 12.18
N PRO A 360 -8.63 10.98 11.01
CA PRO A 360 -8.58 9.84 10.07
C PRO A 360 -7.23 9.69 9.38
N ALA A 361 -6.78 8.44 9.28
CA ALA A 361 -5.64 8.07 8.47
C ALA A 361 -6.13 7.50 7.13
N PHE A 362 -5.25 7.51 6.14
CA PHE A 362 -5.47 7.02 4.79
C PHE A 362 -4.32 6.09 4.42
N LEU A 363 -4.64 4.90 3.93
CA LEU A 363 -3.70 3.82 3.61
C LEU A 363 -3.83 3.42 2.14
N SER A 364 -2.72 3.43 1.41
CA SER A 364 -2.60 2.82 0.08
C SER A 364 -1.45 1.82 0.05
N ALA A 365 -1.52 0.83 -0.84
CA ALA A 365 -0.47 -0.17 -0.99
C ALA A 365 -0.42 -0.76 -2.40
N TRP A 366 0.78 -1.10 -2.84
CA TRP A 366 1.10 -1.63 -4.16
C TRP A 366 1.96 -2.89 -4.04
N ILE A 367 1.83 -3.81 -5.02
CA ILE A 367 2.73 -4.96 -5.18
C ILE A 367 3.14 -5.09 -6.64
N ASP A 368 4.44 -4.96 -6.93
CA ASP A 368 4.99 -5.28 -8.25
C ASP A 368 4.98 -6.81 -8.42
N PHE A 369 3.92 -7.32 -9.06
CA PHE A 369 3.79 -8.73 -9.38
C PHE A 369 4.70 -9.12 -10.57
N ASN A 370 5.13 -8.16 -11.39
CA ASN A 370 5.75 -8.39 -12.69
C ASN A 370 7.29 -8.26 -12.67
N ALA A 371 7.84 -7.68 -11.60
CA ALA A 371 9.23 -7.39 -11.32
C ALA A 371 9.95 -6.64 -12.46
N ASP A 372 9.28 -5.66 -13.08
CA ASP A 372 9.94 -4.69 -13.97
C ASP A 372 10.52 -3.48 -13.21
N GLY A 373 10.29 -3.40 -11.90
CA GLY A 373 10.85 -2.35 -11.04
C GLY A 373 9.91 -1.15 -10.87
N MET A 374 8.62 -1.29 -11.14
CA MET A 374 7.65 -0.20 -11.05
C MET A 374 6.39 -0.63 -10.32
N PHE A 375 5.66 0.35 -9.80
CA PHE A 375 4.32 0.15 -9.25
C PHE A 375 3.28 0.74 -10.22
N ALA A 376 2.73 -0.08 -11.10
CA ALA A 376 1.71 0.36 -12.04
C ALA A 376 0.34 0.54 -11.38
N ALA A 377 -0.57 1.27 -12.05
CA ALA A 377 -1.96 1.43 -11.59
C ALA A 377 -2.76 0.10 -11.52
N SER A 378 -2.26 -0.99 -12.12
CA SER A 378 -2.80 -2.35 -12.00
C SER A 378 -2.29 -3.12 -10.78
N GLU A 379 -1.31 -2.59 -10.07
CA GLU A 379 -0.58 -3.23 -8.97
C GLU A 379 -0.94 -2.65 -7.59
N LEU A 380 -1.77 -1.60 -7.58
CA LEU A 380 -2.44 -1.03 -6.40
C LEU A 380 -3.41 -2.05 -5.78
N ILE A 381 -3.05 -2.65 -4.65
CA ILE A 381 -3.87 -3.62 -3.90
C ILE A 381 -4.78 -2.95 -2.86
N ILE A 382 -4.39 -1.79 -2.33
CA ILE A 382 -5.20 -0.97 -1.41
C ILE A 382 -5.25 0.44 -2.00
N ASN A 383 -6.45 0.91 -2.33
CA ASN A 383 -6.70 2.26 -2.85
C ASN A 383 -7.31 3.11 -1.72
N THR A 384 -6.49 3.97 -1.11
CA THR A 384 -6.86 5.04 -0.18
C THR A 384 -7.92 4.62 0.87
N MET A 385 -7.68 3.48 1.53
CA MET A 385 -8.52 2.97 2.63
C MET A 385 -8.48 3.91 3.83
N ILE A 386 -9.56 3.99 4.62
CA ILE A 386 -9.64 4.84 5.83
C ILE A 386 -9.63 3.95 7.10
N PRO A 387 -8.45 3.52 7.59
CA PRO A 387 -8.35 2.74 8.83
C PRO A 387 -8.64 3.57 10.10
N ASN A 388 -8.94 2.84 11.16
CA ASN A 388 -8.81 3.23 12.57
C ASN A 388 -7.75 2.31 13.21
N PRO A 389 -7.18 2.61 14.40
CA PRO A 389 -6.18 1.73 15.01
C PRO A 389 -6.65 0.27 15.15
N GLY A 390 -5.85 -0.68 14.64
CA GLY A 390 -6.16 -2.11 14.60
C GLY A 390 -5.51 -2.85 13.43
N VAL A 391 -5.73 -4.17 13.36
CA VAL A 391 -5.23 -5.05 12.28
C VAL A 391 -6.35 -5.36 11.29
N TYR A 392 -6.05 -5.23 10.00
CA TYR A 392 -6.95 -5.40 8.87
C TYR A 392 -6.49 -6.56 7.99
N ASN A 393 -7.29 -7.62 7.91
CA ASN A 393 -7.09 -8.66 6.90
C ASN A 393 -7.62 -8.15 5.55
N ILE A 394 -6.70 -7.91 4.62
CA ILE A 394 -6.92 -7.42 3.26
C ILE A 394 -6.85 -8.60 2.29
N THR A 395 -7.70 -8.57 1.25
CA THR A 395 -7.72 -9.58 0.19
C THR A 395 -7.51 -8.94 -1.18
N PHE A 396 -6.67 -9.54 -2.00
CA PHE A 396 -6.35 -9.10 -3.36
C PHE A 396 -6.27 -10.28 -4.33
N ILE A 397 -6.08 -10.03 -5.62
CA ILE A 397 -5.92 -11.07 -6.64
C ILE A 397 -4.43 -11.19 -6.96
N VAL A 398 -3.87 -12.39 -6.87
CA VAL A 398 -2.50 -12.65 -7.31
C VAL A 398 -2.53 -13.06 -8.79
N PRO A 399 -1.81 -12.37 -9.70
CA PRO A 399 -1.76 -12.72 -11.12
C PRO A 399 -1.18 -14.11 -11.38
N THR A 400 -1.44 -14.66 -12.57
CA THR A 400 -0.88 -15.95 -13.05
C THR A 400 0.65 -15.92 -13.14
N GLU A 401 1.20 -14.79 -13.60
CA GLU A 401 2.63 -14.58 -13.81
C GLU A 401 3.16 -13.67 -12.70
N VAL A 402 3.52 -14.27 -11.58
CA VAL A 402 4.31 -13.63 -10.52
C VAL A 402 5.79 -13.83 -10.84
N ALA A 403 6.50 -12.72 -11.06
CA ALA A 403 7.94 -12.71 -11.25
C ALA A 403 8.69 -12.87 -9.91
N ARG A 404 10.03 -12.85 -9.97
CA ARG A 404 10.88 -13.18 -8.82
C ARG A 404 10.76 -12.13 -7.71
N GLY A 405 10.35 -12.57 -6.51
CA GLY A 405 10.47 -11.78 -5.29
C GLY A 405 9.86 -10.38 -5.42
N GLY A 406 8.57 -10.31 -5.75
CA GLY A 406 7.89 -9.05 -6.01
C GLY A 406 8.05 -8.07 -4.85
N ALA A 407 8.30 -6.81 -5.19
CA ALA A 407 8.33 -5.71 -4.24
C ALA A 407 6.91 -5.34 -3.80
N SER A 408 6.76 -4.85 -2.58
CA SER A 408 5.54 -4.17 -2.16
C SER A 408 5.86 -2.95 -1.30
N ARG A 409 4.96 -1.96 -1.36
CA ARG A 409 5.07 -0.69 -0.66
C ARG A 409 3.73 -0.34 -0.04
N PHE A 410 3.74 0.01 1.23
CA PHE A 410 2.57 0.45 2.00
C PHE A 410 2.82 1.88 2.45
N ARG A 411 1.81 2.75 2.35
CA ARG A 411 1.91 4.17 2.74
C ARG A 411 0.70 4.59 3.53
N VAL A 412 0.92 5.18 4.71
CA VAL A 412 -0.14 5.76 5.55
C VAL A 412 0.11 7.24 5.80
N SER A 413 -0.93 8.09 5.83
CA SER A 413 -0.85 9.52 6.18
C SER A 413 -2.18 10.01 6.75
N SER A 414 -2.23 11.17 7.42
CA SER A 414 -3.49 11.85 7.77
C SER A 414 -4.14 12.58 6.57
N GLU A 415 -3.48 12.61 5.41
CA GLU A 415 -4.00 13.21 4.18
C GLU A 415 -4.08 12.19 3.02
N PRO A 416 -5.24 12.05 2.32
CA PRO A 416 -5.40 11.06 1.26
C PRO A 416 -4.47 11.33 0.08
N SER A 417 -4.34 12.59 -0.34
CA SER A 417 -3.50 13.01 -1.46
C SER A 417 -2.00 12.81 -1.23
N ALA A 418 -1.57 12.46 -0.01
CA ALA A 418 -0.20 12.11 0.31
C ALA A 418 0.09 10.60 0.11
N VAL A 419 -0.94 9.77 -0.09
CA VAL A 419 -0.84 8.32 -0.33
C VAL A 419 -1.52 7.88 -1.63
N ASP A 420 -1.88 8.81 -2.52
CA ASP A 420 -2.45 8.46 -3.83
C ASP A 420 -1.36 7.93 -4.81
N GLU A 421 -0.08 8.22 -4.58
CA GLU A 421 1.07 7.82 -5.41
C GLU A 421 2.07 6.91 -4.65
N PRO A 422 2.77 5.97 -5.31
CA PRO A 422 3.78 5.11 -4.69
C PRO A 422 5.17 5.78 -4.49
N TYR A 423 5.28 7.09 -4.68
CA TYR A 423 6.53 7.86 -4.66
C TYR A 423 6.31 9.30 -4.14
N GLY A 424 7.39 10.03 -3.89
CA GLY A 424 7.37 11.44 -3.47
C GLY A 424 6.98 11.69 -2.00
N PRO A 425 7.15 12.95 -1.54
CA PRO A 425 7.00 13.33 -0.13
C PRO A 425 5.55 13.52 0.33
N ALA A 426 5.23 12.94 1.48
CA ALA A 426 4.01 13.12 2.25
C ALA A 426 4.24 14.08 3.45
N ILE A 427 3.18 14.76 3.90
CA ILE A 427 3.32 15.76 4.98
C ILE A 427 3.47 15.15 6.38
N ASP A 428 2.99 13.92 6.57
CA ASP A 428 3.07 13.10 7.77
C ASP A 428 2.84 11.62 7.40
N GLY A 429 3.04 10.72 8.36
CA GLY A 429 2.76 9.29 8.24
C GLY A 429 4.02 8.44 8.08
N GLU A 430 3.90 7.33 7.34
CA GLU A 430 4.90 6.26 7.30
C GLU A 430 4.86 5.47 5.97
N VAL A 431 6.02 4.95 5.58
CA VAL A 431 6.23 3.99 4.49
C VAL A 431 6.80 2.70 5.05
N GLU A 432 6.12 1.57 4.84
CA GLU A 432 6.74 0.25 5.01
C GLU A 432 7.00 -0.35 3.62
N ASP A 433 8.20 -0.83 3.38
CA ASP A 433 8.65 -1.45 2.12
C ASP A 433 9.00 -2.92 2.38
N TYR A 434 8.69 -3.81 1.43
CA TYR A 434 9.01 -5.25 1.56
C TYR A 434 9.49 -5.81 0.23
N PHE A 435 10.69 -6.39 0.20
CA PHE A 435 11.20 -7.06 -1.01
C PHE A 435 11.07 -8.59 -0.91
N ALA A 436 10.16 -9.14 -1.73
CA ALA A 436 9.69 -10.51 -1.66
C ALA A 436 8.91 -10.87 -0.38
N PHE A 437 8.13 -11.94 -0.46
CA PHE A 437 7.05 -12.22 0.51
C PHE A 437 7.53 -13.05 1.71
N GLY A 438 8.69 -12.66 2.26
CA GLY A 438 9.30 -13.25 3.45
C GLY A 438 10.66 -13.94 3.21
N LEU A 439 11.26 -14.38 4.32
CA LEU A 439 12.44 -15.24 4.39
C LEU A 439 12.05 -16.62 4.93
N ASP A 440 12.61 -17.68 4.36
CA ASP A 440 12.64 -19.01 4.99
C ASP A 440 13.96 -19.19 5.74
N TYR A 441 13.90 -19.85 6.89
CA TYR A 441 15.01 -20.17 7.77
C TYR A 441 14.94 -21.62 8.27
N GLY A 442 15.81 -22.50 7.76
CA GLY A 442 15.97 -23.86 8.30
C GLY A 442 16.23 -23.90 9.82
N ASP A 443 15.60 -24.85 10.52
CA ASP A 443 15.37 -24.83 11.97
C ASP A 443 16.19 -25.85 12.81
N ALA A 444 17.31 -26.37 12.29
CA ALA A 444 18.14 -27.33 13.03
C ALA A 444 18.53 -26.88 14.45
N ASN A 445 18.62 -27.81 15.40
CA ASN A 445 18.77 -27.51 16.84
C ASN A 445 20.00 -26.65 17.20
N GLU A 446 19.80 -25.35 17.36
CA GLU A 446 20.80 -24.40 17.89
C GLU A 446 21.03 -24.56 19.42
N ASP A 447 20.17 -25.29 20.13
CA ASP A 447 20.12 -25.31 21.60
C ASP A 447 21.29 -26.11 22.22
N VAL A 448 22.42 -25.43 22.48
CA VAL A 448 23.63 -25.98 23.16
C VAL A 448 23.32 -26.30 24.63
N MET A 449 22.65 -27.44 24.85
CA MET A 449 22.18 -27.84 26.18
C MET A 449 23.35 -28.13 27.13
N PRO A 450 23.49 -27.45 28.29
CA PRO A 450 24.53 -27.71 29.29
C PRO A 450 24.46 -29.09 29.98
N ILE A 451 23.58 -29.95 29.49
CA ILE A 451 23.20 -31.26 30.03
C ILE A 451 23.32 -32.38 28.97
N ASN A 452 23.45 -32.06 27.67
CA ASN A 452 23.76 -33.04 26.63
C ASN A 452 25.12 -32.71 25.98
N PRO A 453 26.18 -33.53 26.18
CA PRO A 453 27.52 -33.23 25.68
C PRO A 453 27.72 -33.53 24.17
N GLU A 454 26.64 -33.78 23.42
CA GLU A 454 26.69 -34.20 22.01
C GLU A 454 26.63 -33.04 20.99
N PHE A 455 26.33 -31.80 21.40
CA PHE A 455 26.25 -30.65 20.47
C PHE A 455 26.86 -29.39 21.10
N PRO A 456 28.21 -29.28 21.17
CA PRO A 456 28.90 -28.15 21.79
C PRO A 456 28.79 -26.79 21.09
N TYR A 457 28.45 -26.71 19.79
CA TYR A 457 28.48 -25.45 19.03
C TYR A 457 27.11 -24.91 18.59
N GLY A 458 26.21 -25.78 18.10
CA GLY A 458 24.84 -25.42 17.72
C GLY A 458 24.74 -24.93 16.27
N TYR A 459 23.76 -25.46 15.52
CA TYR A 459 23.55 -25.14 14.12
C TYR A 459 23.03 -23.70 13.95
N PRO A 460 23.59 -22.90 13.03
CA PRO A 460 23.18 -21.51 12.87
C PRO A 460 21.85 -21.43 12.12
N VAL A 461 20.81 -21.00 12.84
CA VAL A 461 19.44 -20.81 12.30
C VAL A 461 18.94 -19.38 12.47
N LYS A 462 19.31 -18.67 13.55
CA LYS A 462 18.80 -17.33 13.81
C LYS A 462 19.55 -16.26 13.04
N THR A 463 18.90 -15.12 12.79
CA THR A 463 19.57 -13.91 12.24
C THR A 463 20.79 -13.53 13.09
N THR A 464 20.70 -13.67 14.41
CA THR A 464 21.79 -13.37 15.36
C THR A 464 22.98 -14.35 15.32
N SER A 465 22.81 -15.56 14.79
CA SER A 465 23.89 -16.50 14.46
C SER A 465 24.28 -16.47 12.97
N ASN A 466 23.69 -15.54 12.20
CA ASN A 466 23.70 -15.46 10.75
C ASN A 466 23.30 -16.79 10.08
N GLY A 467 22.16 -17.34 10.52
CA GLY A 467 21.59 -18.58 10.01
C GLY A 467 21.41 -18.61 8.50
N ALA A 468 21.34 -19.83 7.96
CA ALA A 468 20.97 -20.03 6.57
C ALA A 468 19.53 -19.56 6.39
N ARG A 469 19.31 -18.69 5.41
CA ARG A 469 17.97 -18.19 5.05
C ARG A 469 17.88 -17.91 3.57
N HIS A 470 16.71 -18.09 2.95
CA HIS A 470 16.49 -17.74 1.55
C HIS A 470 15.30 -16.80 1.41
N VAL A 471 15.39 -15.90 0.44
CA VAL A 471 14.29 -15.04 0.03
C VAL A 471 13.21 -15.90 -0.63
N ILE A 472 11.98 -15.86 -0.11
CA ILE A 472 10.89 -16.70 -0.59
C ILE A 472 10.49 -16.26 -2.00
N VAL A 473 10.64 -17.17 -2.95
CA VAL A 473 10.12 -17.01 -4.31
C VAL A 473 9.10 -18.13 -4.53
N PRO A 474 7.78 -17.86 -4.47
CA PRO A 474 6.76 -18.92 -4.52
C PRO A 474 6.82 -19.84 -5.75
N THR A 475 7.44 -19.40 -6.84
CA THR A 475 7.65 -20.22 -8.05
C THR A 475 8.93 -21.07 -8.02
N MET A 476 9.85 -20.87 -7.08
CA MET A 476 11.16 -21.52 -6.99
C MET A 476 11.40 -22.10 -5.59
N ARG A 477 10.89 -23.32 -5.43
CA ARG A 477 10.87 -24.13 -4.20
C ARG A 477 11.12 -25.61 -4.50
N LEU A 478 11.35 -26.46 -3.51
CA LEU A 478 11.27 -27.92 -3.61
C LEU A 478 9.82 -28.36 -3.32
N GLY A 479 9.54 -29.66 -3.40
CA GLY A 479 8.23 -30.21 -3.04
C GLY A 479 7.05 -29.76 -3.92
N ASN A 480 5.86 -29.70 -3.32
CA ASN A 480 4.62 -29.21 -3.94
C ASN A 480 3.83 -28.24 -3.06
N GLU A 481 3.96 -28.31 -1.73
CA GLU A 481 3.43 -27.28 -0.83
C GLU A 481 4.23 -25.98 -1.01
N LEU A 482 3.84 -24.90 -0.32
CA LEU A 482 4.53 -23.61 -0.38
C LEU A 482 5.40 -23.47 0.87
N ILE A 483 6.62 -22.95 0.68
CA ILE A 483 7.48 -22.45 1.75
C ILE A 483 6.65 -21.51 2.65
N ASP A 484 6.68 -21.73 3.96
CA ASP A 484 6.17 -20.77 4.94
C ASP A 484 7.19 -19.65 5.21
N HIS A 485 6.96 -18.84 6.25
CA HIS A 485 7.68 -17.58 6.45
C HIS A 485 7.96 -17.33 7.94
N GLU A 486 9.22 -17.06 8.26
CA GLU A 486 9.66 -16.75 9.61
C GLU A 486 10.42 -15.42 9.66
N GLN A 487 10.03 -14.54 10.58
CA GLN A 487 10.84 -13.38 10.98
C GLN A 487 12.18 -13.82 11.61
N ASN A 488 12.30 -15.08 12.06
CA ASN A 488 13.54 -15.69 12.56
C ASN A 488 13.42 -17.22 12.65
N GLY A 489 14.48 -17.95 12.28
CA GLY A 489 14.54 -19.41 12.45
C GLY A 489 14.25 -19.87 13.88
N VAL A 490 13.40 -20.90 14.02
CA VAL A 490 12.84 -21.36 15.31
C VAL A 490 13.42 -22.74 15.69
N PRO A 491 14.63 -22.83 16.28
CA PRO A 491 15.34 -24.10 16.37
C PRO A 491 14.61 -25.20 17.13
N SER A 492 14.57 -26.40 16.54
CA SER A 492 13.88 -27.56 17.09
C SER A 492 14.76 -28.82 17.10
N PHE A 493 14.40 -29.80 17.95
CA PHE A 493 15.12 -31.08 17.99
C PHE A 493 14.76 -32.04 16.84
N TYR A 494 13.68 -31.79 16.09
CA TYR A 494 13.20 -32.73 15.07
C TYR A 494 13.23 -32.18 13.64
N SER A 495 13.54 -30.90 13.50
CA SER A 495 13.22 -30.04 12.36
C SER A 495 11.72 -30.05 12.04
N ASN A 496 11.00 -29.12 12.68
CA ASN A 496 9.52 -29.08 12.80
C ASN A 496 8.91 -27.89 13.62
N SER A 497 9.52 -26.70 13.71
CA SER A 497 9.02 -25.63 14.62
C SER A 497 8.76 -24.25 14.01
N ASP A 498 9.17 -24.04 12.77
CA ASP A 498 8.42 -23.37 11.69
C ASP A 498 6.92 -23.76 11.69
N ASP A 499 6.59 -25.06 11.52
CA ASP A 499 5.30 -25.81 11.45
C ASP A 499 4.14 -25.35 12.40
N ASN A 500 3.86 -24.07 12.53
CA ASN A 500 2.81 -23.51 13.38
C ASN A 500 1.58 -23.06 12.58
N ASP A 501 1.78 -22.68 11.31
CA ASP A 501 0.73 -22.30 10.36
C ASP A 501 -0.16 -23.50 9.93
N ASN A 502 0.38 -24.73 9.98
CA ASN A 502 -0.25 -26.00 9.56
C ASN A 502 -0.16 -26.31 8.04
N ARG A 503 0.75 -25.67 7.30
CA ARG A 503 1.49 -26.25 6.18
C ARG A 503 2.65 -27.12 6.72
N GLU A 504 3.20 -27.96 5.85
CA GLU A 504 4.37 -28.83 6.06
C GLU A 504 5.04 -28.93 4.68
N ASP A 505 6.21 -28.31 4.48
CA ASP A 505 6.87 -28.18 3.17
C ASP A 505 8.13 -29.05 3.01
N GLU A 506 8.64 -29.65 4.10
CA GLU A 506 9.87 -30.45 4.24
C GLU A 506 9.83 -31.81 3.48
N TYR A 507 8.92 -31.93 2.51
CA TYR A 507 8.77 -33.01 1.56
C TYR A 507 9.51 -32.74 0.24
N GLY A 508 10.44 -31.78 0.22
CA GLY A 508 11.25 -31.41 -0.93
C GLY A 508 12.27 -32.47 -1.34
N ILE A 509 12.80 -33.26 -0.40
CA ILE A 509 13.73 -34.36 -0.68
C ILE A 509 13.06 -35.74 -0.66
N ALA A 510 12.91 -36.38 -1.82
CA ALA A 510 12.49 -37.78 -1.91
C ALA A 510 13.67 -38.75 -1.75
N TYR A 511 13.64 -39.62 -0.74
CA TYR A 511 14.67 -40.64 -0.48
C TYR A 511 14.37 -41.97 -1.22
N GLY A 512 15.42 -42.71 -1.59
CA GLY A 512 15.30 -43.97 -2.36
C GLY A 512 14.81 -45.20 -1.57
N ASP A 513 14.73 -46.34 -2.26
CA ASP A 513 14.36 -47.63 -1.65
C ASP A 513 15.29 -48.03 -0.50
N GLY A 514 14.74 -48.14 0.72
CA GLY A 514 15.44 -48.67 1.89
C GLY A 514 15.58 -47.70 3.07
N PHE A 515 15.23 -46.43 2.89
CA PHE A 515 15.11 -45.46 3.97
C PHE A 515 13.71 -45.54 4.62
N GLU A 516 13.63 -45.27 5.92
CA GLU A 516 12.37 -45.19 6.66
C GLU A 516 12.23 -43.77 7.21
N ILE A 517 11.20 -43.05 6.75
CA ILE A 517 10.83 -41.73 7.26
C ILE A 517 9.79 -41.95 8.37
N VAL A 518 10.07 -41.49 9.59
CA VAL A 518 9.21 -41.75 10.76
C VAL A 518 8.72 -40.44 11.38
N PHE A 519 7.43 -40.19 11.21
CA PHE A 519 6.71 -39.08 11.85
C PHE A 519 6.38 -39.43 13.32
N ASN A 520 6.90 -38.64 14.26
CA ASN A 520 6.96 -38.91 15.71
C ASN A 520 6.10 -37.97 16.58
N GLY A 521 4.87 -37.66 16.17
CA GLY A 521 4.02 -36.68 16.87
C GLY A 521 3.34 -37.15 18.18
N PRO A 522 3.07 -36.23 19.13
CA PRO A 522 2.28 -36.51 20.33
C PRO A 522 0.75 -36.50 20.10
N ASP A 523 0.29 -35.97 18.96
CA ASP A 523 -1.13 -35.80 18.62
C ASP A 523 -1.57 -36.81 17.52
N PRO A 524 -2.52 -37.73 17.80
CA PRO A 524 -3.00 -38.69 16.81
C PRO A 524 -3.91 -38.08 15.73
N ASP A 525 -4.36 -36.83 15.88
CA ASP A 525 -5.18 -36.11 14.89
C ASP A 525 -4.35 -35.14 14.02
N LYS A 526 -3.04 -34.95 14.30
CA LYS A 526 -2.04 -34.25 13.45
C LYS A 526 -0.78 -35.13 13.22
N PRO A 527 -0.78 -36.04 12.23
CA PRO A 527 0.10 -37.21 12.24
C PRO A 527 1.54 -37.04 11.70
N SER A 528 1.94 -35.88 11.19
CA SER A 528 3.11 -35.76 10.30
C SER A 528 4.29 -34.90 10.80
N ARG A 529 4.12 -34.17 11.90
CA ARG A 529 4.93 -33.03 12.38
C ARG A 529 6.38 -33.28 12.86
N ASN A 530 7.10 -34.30 12.38
CA ASN A 530 8.49 -34.57 12.82
C ASN A 530 9.25 -35.40 11.77
N LEU A 531 10.15 -34.79 10.98
CA LEU A 531 10.80 -35.50 9.87
C LEU A 531 12.10 -36.21 10.28
N THR A 532 11.99 -37.45 10.78
CA THR A 532 13.18 -38.27 11.12
C THR A 532 13.51 -39.32 10.06
N ILE A 533 14.74 -39.27 9.50
CA ILE A 533 15.22 -40.18 8.45
C ILE A 533 16.09 -41.30 9.04
N TYR A 534 15.69 -42.55 8.81
CA TYR A 534 16.43 -43.75 9.18
C TYR A 534 16.99 -44.47 7.95
N GLY A 535 18.16 -45.09 8.09
CA GLY A 535 18.77 -45.97 7.07
C GLY A 535 20.13 -45.51 6.53
N MET A 536 20.63 -44.32 6.92
CA MET A 536 21.98 -43.88 6.57
C MET A 536 23.02 -44.69 7.35
N ALA A 537 23.61 -45.70 6.72
CA ALA A 537 24.60 -46.57 7.37
C ALA A 537 26.02 -46.33 6.83
N GLN A 538 27.01 -46.30 7.73
CA GLN A 538 28.43 -46.00 7.43
C GLN A 538 28.98 -46.73 6.19
N GLY A 539 29.46 -46.02 5.17
CA GLY A 539 29.93 -46.63 3.93
C GLY A 539 28.84 -47.32 3.10
N LYS A 540 27.62 -46.78 3.12
CA LYS A 540 26.55 -47.08 2.14
C LYS A 540 26.24 -45.86 1.30
N ASP A 541 25.77 -46.13 0.09
CA ASP A 541 25.30 -45.09 -0.83
C ASP A 541 23.87 -44.71 -0.45
N VAL A 542 23.66 -43.42 -0.19
CA VAL A 542 22.35 -42.76 -0.07
C VAL A 542 21.98 -42.22 -1.44
N THR A 543 20.71 -42.34 -1.84
CA THR A 543 20.20 -41.69 -3.05
C THR A 543 18.97 -40.87 -2.71
N ILE A 544 19.01 -39.60 -3.07
CA ILE A 544 17.95 -38.62 -2.91
C ILE A 544 17.48 -38.14 -4.29
N THR A 545 16.30 -37.52 -4.35
CA THR A 545 15.74 -36.90 -5.55
C THR A 545 15.05 -35.60 -5.13
N PRO A 546 15.73 -34.45 -5.25
CA PRO A 546 15.15 -33.15 -4.93
C PRO A 546 14.01 -32.81 -5.88
N LEU A 547 12.85 -32.43 -5.34
CA LEU A 547 11.60 -32.27 -6.08
C LEU A 547 11.39 -30.84 -6.62
N ALA A 548 12.47 -30.16 -7.00
CA ALA A 548 12.48 -28.75 -7.40
C ALA A 548 11.42 -28.37 -8.44
N THR A 549 10.74 -27.25 -8.21
CA THR A 549 9.78 -26.62 -9.14
C THR A 549 10.46 -25.95 -10.34
N GLN A 550 11.70 -25.49 -10.17
CA GLN A 550 12.54 -24.90 -11.24
C GLN A 550 13.91 -25.59 -11.37
N GLY A 551 14.70 -25.17 -12.35
CA GLY A 551 16.11 -25.56 -12.46
C GLY A 551 16.98 -24.61 -11.65
N GLY A 552 17.89 -25.16 -10.85
CA GLY A 552 18.77 -24.39 -9.97
C GLY A 552 19.95 -25.22 -9.47
N LEU A 553 20.56 -24.74 -8.39
CA LEU A 553 21.73 -25.32 -7.74
C LEU A 553 21.31 -25.81 -6.35
N LEU A 554 21.72 -27.02 -5.98
CA LEU A 554 21.53 -27.57 -4.64
C LEU A 554 22.88 -27.69 -3.94
N ASN A 555 22.94 -27.15 -2.73
CA ASN A 555 24.00 -27.44 -1.77
C ASN A 555 23.43 -28.33 -0.66
N LEU A 556 24.29 -29.18 -0.06
CA LEU A 556 23.92 -30.11 1.01
C LEU A 556 25.09 -30.24 2.00
N TRP A 557 24.80 -30.07 3.29
CA TRP A 557 25.71 -30.39 4.39
C TRP A 557 25.10 -31.46 5.30
N ILE A 558 25.93 -32.34 5.86
CA ILE A 558 25.53 -33.30 6.90
C ILE A 558 26.64 -33.33 7.95
N ASP A 559 26.30 -33.09 9.23
CA ASP A 559 27.26 -33.23 10.34
C ASP A 559 27.53 -34.73 10.50
N TRP A 560 28.77 -35.14 10.19
CA TRP A 560 29.20 -36.53 10.28
C TRP A 560 29.92 -36.84 11.59
N ASN A 561 30.51 -35.83 12.24
CA ASN A 561 31.37 -36.02 13.41
C ASN A 561 30.57 -35.98 14.75
N ARG A 562 29.36 -35.41 14.70
CA ARG A 562 28.43 -35.09 15.80
C ARG A 562 29.00 -34.12 16.84
N ASP A 563 29.51 -32.97 16.38
CA ASP A 563 29.91 -31.84 17.22
C ASP A 563 29.00 -30.60 17.09
N GLY A 564 28.02 -30.63 16.18
CA GLY A 564 26.95 -29.64 16.11
C GLY A 564 27.31 -28.37 15.36
N ASP A 565 28.23 -28.42 14.40
CA ASP A 565 28.23 -27.51 13.25
C ASP A 565 28.51 -28.27 11.93
N TRP A 566 28.83 -27.57 10.83
CA TRP A 566 29.05 -28.16 9.49
C TRP A 566 30.36 -27.68 8.85
N ARG A 567 31.38 -27.37 9.65
CA ARG A 567 32.64 -26.75 9.20
C ARG A 567 33.71 -27.76 8.76
N ASP A 568 33.54 -29.06 8.99
CA ASP A 568 34.62 -30.03 8.83
C ASP A 568 34.80 -30.49 7.36
N GLU A 569 36.03 -30.90 7.02
CA GLU A 569 36.41 -31.27 5.64
C GLU A 569 35.71 -32.57 5.21
N GLY A 570 34.60 -32.45 4.46
CA GLY A 570 33.81 -33.56 3.93
C GLY A 570 32.33 -33.56 4.36
N GLU A 571 31.89 -32.57 5.11
CA GLU A 571 30.50 -32.44 5.56
C GLU A 571 29.61 -31.79 4.48
N GLN A 572 30.16 -30.88 3.66
CA GLN A 572 29.53 -30.47 2.40
C GLN A 572 29.58 -31.63 1.39
N ILE A 573 28.40 -32.18 1.09
CA ILE A 573 28.18 -33.32 0.18
C ILE A 573 27.98 -32.85 -1.26
N PHE A 574 27.22 -31.75 -1.42
CA PHE A 574 26.96 -31.13 -2.71
C PHE A 574 27.35 -29.65 -2.64
N ASP A 575 28.15 -29.26 -3.62
CA ASP A 575 28.69 -27.91 -3.85
C ASP A 575 28.17 -27.45 -5.22
N ASP A 576 27.22 -26.51 -5.19
CA ASP A 576 26.47 -25.99 -6.34
C ASP A 576 25.99 -27.06 -7.34
N GLN A 577 25.49 -28.20 -6.85
CA GLN A 577 25.10 -29.33 -7.68
C GLN A 577 23.86 -28.97 -8.53
N PRO A 578 23.94 -28.92 -9.88
CA PRO A 578 22.80 -28.53 -10.70
C PRO A 578 21.69 -29.57 -10.68
N ILE A 579 20.45 -29.12 -10.49
CA ILE A 579 19.23 -29.94 -10.52
C ILE A 579 18.19 -29.37 -11.50
N VAL A 580 17.22 -30.20 -11.88
CA VAL A 580 16.19 -29.88 -12.88
C VAL A 580 14.79 -30.23 -12.37
N SER A 581 13.79 -29.49 -12.81
CA SER A 581 12.42 -29.62 -12.35
C SER A 581 11.53 -30.56 -13.17
N GLY A 582 10.37 -30.86 -12.58
CA GLY A 582 9.30 -31.65 -13.20
C GLY A 582 9.62 -33.14 -13.26
N PRO A 583 8.90 -33.93 -14.08
CA PRO A 583 8.86 -35.39 -13.98
C PRO A 583 10.15 -36.15 -14.37
N ASN A 584 11.28 -35.43 -14.51
CA ASN A 584 12.61 -35.99 -14.73
C ASN A 584 13.63 -35.42 -13.72
N TYR A 585 13.21 -35.19 -12.46
CA TYR A 585 14.07 -34.81 -11.34
C TYR A 585 15.39 -35.60 -11.34
N THR A 586 16.51 -34.93 -11.06
CA THR A 586 17.84 -35.56 -11.05
C THR A 586 18.04 -36.33 -9.74
N PRO A 587 18.21 -37.68 -9.76
CA PRO A 587 18.59 -38.41 -8.58
C PRO A 587 20.06 -38.15 -8.27
N LEU A 588 20.36 -37.77 -7.04
CA LEU A 588 21.71 -37.51 -6.54
C LEU A 588 22.12 -38.62 -5.58
N THR A 589 23.38 -39.05 -5.65
CA THR A 589 23.91 -40.17 -4.85
C THR A 589 25.20 -39.76 -4.17
N PHE A 590 25.29 -40.01 -2.86
CA PHE A 590 26.49 -39.81 -2.04
C PHE A 590 26.72 -41.03 -1.14
N THR A 591 27.92 -41.19 -0.57
CA THR A 591 28.24 -42.31 0.32
C THR A 591 28.44 -41.79 1.74
N VAL A 592 27.73 -42.34 2.73
CA VAL A 592 27.96 -42.06 4.16
C VAL A 592 29.43 -42.38 4.49
N PRO A 593 30.19 -41.53 5.22
CA PRO A 593 31.54 -41.87 5.63
C PRO A 593 31.60 -43.16 6.47
N VAL A 594 32.75 -43.83 6.46
CA VAL A 594 32.94 -45.11 7.19
C VAL A 594 33.20 -44.91 8.69
N ASP A 595 33.49 -43.67 9.06
CA ASP A 595 33.93 -43.15 10.34
C ASP A 595 32.95 -42.12 10.94
N ALA A 596 31.88 -41.75 10.21
CA ALA A 596 30.79 -40.92 10.72
C ALA A 596 30.21 -41.49 12.04
N GLU A 597 29.94 -40.64 13.03
CA GLU A 597 29.52 -41.10 14.35
C GLU A 597 28.06 -41.60 14.34
N ASN A 598 27.84 -42.76 14.97
CA ASN A 598 26.51 -43.35 15.09
C ASN A 598 25.65 -42.60 16.12
N GLY A 599 24.64 -41.88 15.64
CA GLY A 599 23.64 -41.20 16.46
C GLY A 599 22.65 -40.44 15.60
N TYR A 600 21.96 -39.46 16.21
CA TYR A 600 21.20 -38.46 15.47
C TYR A 600 22.10 -37.25 15.15
N THR A 601 21.89 -36.66 13.99
CA THR A 601 22.60 -35.51 13.42
C THR A 601 21.64 -34.74 12.48
N TYR A 602 22.06 -33.62 11.90
CA TYR A 602 21.25 -32.81 11.00
C TYR A 602 21.87 -32.73 9.60
N ALA A 603 20.99 -32.79 8.60
CA ALA A 603 21.31 -32.50 7.21
C ALA A 603 20.63 -31.20 6.79
N ARG A 604 21.38 -30.29 6.17
CA ARG A 604 20.89 -29.01 5.65
C ARG A 604 20.93 -29.00 4.13
N TYR A 605 19.78 -28.79 3.51
CA TYR A 605 19.65 -28.53 2.08
C TYR A 605 19.58 -27.03 1.84
N ARG A 606 20.18 -26.55 0.74
CA ARG A 606 20.01 -25.16 0.29
C ARG A 606 19.86 -25.15 -1.22
N TYR A 607 18.65 -24.87 -1.71
CA TYR A 607 18.34 -24.83 -3.13
C TYR A 607 18.20 -23.38 -3.60
N SER A 608 18.96 -22.93 -4.60
CA SER A 608 18.95 -21.52 -5.05
C SER A 608 19.40 -21.34 -6.51
N THR A 609 19.38 -20.12 -7.04
CA THR A 609 20.19 -19.73 -8.22
C THR A 609 21.58 -19.19 -7.87
N GLN A 610 21.87 -18.93 -6.59
CA GLN A 610 23.20 -18.46 -6.17
C GLN A 610 24.25 -19.58 -6.23
N ILE A 611 25.45 -19.20 -6.68
CA ILE A 611 26.69 -19.98 -6.66
C ILE A 611 27.45 -19.66 -5.36
N GLY A 612 28.03 -20.67 -4.72
CA GLY A 612 28.85 -20.51 -3.51
C GLY A 612 28.03 -20.14 -2.28
N LEU A 613 26.97 -20.90 -2.01
CA LEU A 613 26.29 -20.83 -0.71
C LEU A 613 27.07 -21.62 0.34
N GLU A 614 27.24 -21.01 1.51
CA GLU A 614 27.75 -21.67 2.72
C GLU A 614 26.60 -22.36 3.47
N TYR A 615 26.91 -23.13 4.53
CA TYR A 615 25.90 -23.71 5.44
C TYR A 615 25.11 -22.67 6.26
N TYR A 616 25.38 -21.37 6.06
CA TYR A 616 24.87 -20.22 6.82
C TYR A 616 24.71 -18.97 5.92
N GLY A 617 24.05 -17.91 6.41
CA GLY A 617 23.84 -16.65 5.71
C GLY A 617 22.72 -16.66 4.65
N GLY A 618 22.37 -15.48 4.12
CA GLY A 618 21.26 -15.30 3.17
C GLY A 618 21.52 -15.82 1.75
N ALA A 619 20.43 -16.04 0.99
CA ALA A 619 20.43 -16.30 -0.45
C ALA A 619 19.24 -15.58 -1.13
N PRO A 620 19.38 -15.08 -2.38
CA PRO A 620 18.43 -14.16 -3.02
C PRO A 620 17.20 -14.84 -3.65
N ASN A 621 17.02 -16.15 -3.45
CA ASN A 621 15.86 -16.95 -3.87
C ASN A 621 16.09 -18.41 -3.47
N GLY A 622 15.01 -19.12 -3.16
CA GLY A 622 15.04 -20.57 -3.02
C GLY A 622 14.50 -21.04 -1.68
N GLU A 623 15.14 -22.05 -1.09
CA GLU A 623 14.64 -22.81 0.06
C GLU A 623 15.76 -23.40 0.97
N VAL A 624 15.51 -23.53 2.29
CA VAL A 624 16.37 -24.19 3.30
C VAL A 624 15.65 -25.32 4.09
N GLU A 625 15.54 -26.52 3.52
CA GLU A 625 15.10 -27.69 4.32
C GLU A 625 16.22 -28.16 5.29
N ASP A 626 15.95 -28.18 6.60
CA ASP A 626 16.75 -28.92 7.60
C ASP A 626 16.06 -30.25 7.96
N HIS A 627 16.82 -31.34 8.11
CA HIS A 627 16.27 -32.67 8.39
C HIS A 627 17.02 -33.40 9.52
N LEU A 628 16.28 -34.00 10.46
CA LEU A 628 16.85 -34.90 11.47
C LEU A 628 17.22 -36.26 10.87
N VAL A 629 18.52 -36.53 10.76
CA VAL A 629 19.08 -37.76 10.18
C VAL A 629 19.62 -38.68 11.27
N LYS A 630 19.41 -39.99 11.12
CA LYS A 630 20.06 -41.01 11.96
C LYS A 630 21.12 -41.81 11.21
N ILE A 631 22.35 -41.74 11.72
CA ILE A 631 23.50 -42.54 11.29
C ILE A 631 23.51 -43.87 12.05
N ASP A 632 23.50 -44.98 11.32
CA ASP A 632 23.63 -46.35 11.84
C ASP A 632 25.02 -46.94 11.57
N GLN A 633 25.58 -47.67 12.54
CA GLN A 633 26.80 -48.46 12.30
C GLN A 633 26.57 -49.51 11.22
N ASN A 634 27.44 -49.56 10.22
CA ASN A 634 27.36 -50.57 9.17
C ASN A 634 27.94 -51.90 9.66
N ILE A 635 27.06 -52.74 10.24
CA ILE A 635 27.41 -54.06 10.80
C ILE A 635 27.72 -55.07 9.68
N THR A 636 28.85 -54.91 8.96
CA THR A 636 29.39 -55.94 8.06
C THR A 636 30.07 -57.07 8.84
N ALA A 637 29.29 -57.76 9.67
CA ALA A 637 29.71 -58.96 10.38
C ALA A 637 28.68 -60.08 10.19
N VAL A 638 29.05 -61.14 9.47
CA VAL A 638 28.30 -62.42 9.50
C VAL A 638 28.69 -63.18 10.77
N ASN A 639 28.30 -62.62 11.91
CA ASN A 639 28.13 -63.32 13.18
C ASN A 639 26.62 -63.41 13.43
N ASP A 640 26.13 -64.50 14.01
CA ASP A 640 24.69 -64.73 14.21
C ASP A 640 24.02 -63.59 15.00
N LEU A 641 23.23 -62.76 14.33
CA LEU A 641 22.49 -61.61 14.89
C LEU A 641 21.42 -62.06 15.90
N ASN A 642 21.80 -62.38 17.15
CA ASN A 642 20.86 -62.90 18.17
C ASN A 642 21.31 -62.84 19.66
N GLU A 643 22.33 -62.08 20.10
CA GLU A 643 22.74 -62.11 21.54
C GLU A 643 22.72 -60.78 22.33
N GLU A 644 22.15 -59.69 21.81
CA GLU A 644 21.67 -58.59 22.67
C GLU A 644 20.14 -58.53 22.69
N GLY A 645 19.55 -58.57 23.89
CA GLY A 645 18.11 -58.51 24.13
C GLY A 645 17.35 -59.84 24.26
N ILE A 646 17.95 -61.00 23.93
CA ILE A 646 17.28 -62.30 24.17
C ILE A 646 17.11 -62.54 25.69
N PRO A 647 15.89 -62.78 26.19
CA PRO A 647 15.67 -63.08 27.59
C PRO A 647 16.23 -64.46 27.95
N THR A 648 16.87 -64.58 29.11
CA THR A 648 17.47 -65.86 29.56
C THR A 648 16.46 -66.81 30.22
N ASN A 649 15.27 -66.32 30.56
CA ASN A 649 14.19 -67.07 31.21
C ASN A 649 12.84 -66.78 30.53
N PHE A 650 11.88 -67.68 30.72
CA PHE A 650 10.47 -67.36 30.47
C PHE A 650 9.94 -66.47 31.60
N ALA A 651 9.21 -65.42 31.27
CA ALA A 651 8.45 -64.63 32.24
C ALA A 651 7.20 -64.00 31.61
N LEU A 652 6.13 -63.90 32.40
CA LEU A 652 4.98 -63.05 32.15
C LEU A 652 5.10 -61.80 33.04
N LYS A 653 5.14 -60.59 32.47
CA LYS A 653 5.12 -59.36 33.27
C LYS A 653 3.70 -59.09 33.80
N GLN A 654 3.59 -58.20 34.78
CA GLN A 654 2.30 -57.69 35.21
C GLN A 654 1.78 -56.66 34.18
N ASN A 655 0.50 -56.75 33.83
CA ASN A 655 -0.12 -55.88 32.85
C ASN A 655 -0.19 -54.43 33.32
N TYR A 656 -0.07 -53.48 32.39
CA TYR A 656 -0.09 -52.04 32.67
C TYR A 656 -1.01 -51.29 31.68
N PRO A 657 -1.86 -50.35 32.15
CA PRO A 657 -2.20 -50.10 33.56
C PRO A 657 -2.91 -51.29 34.20
N ASN A 658 -2.98 -51.33 35.54
CA ASN A 658 -3.76 -52.30 36.31
C ASN A 658 -4.11 -51.74 37.70
N PRO A 659 -5.37 -51.39 38.01
CA PRO A 659 -6.57 -51.61 37.19
C PRO A 659 -6.56 -50.89 35.84
N PHE A 660 -7.39 -51.36 34.90
CA PHE A 660 -7.43 -50.85 33.53
C PHE A 660 -8.86 -50.61 33.03
N ASN A 661 -9.03 -49.67 32.10
CA ASN A 661 -10.29 -49.38 31.42
C ASN A 661 -10.03 -48.69 30.05
N PRO A 662 -10.56 -49.17 28.91
CA PRO A 662 -10.96 -50.56 28.63
C PRO A 662 -9.77 -51.43 28.20
N SER A 663 -8.57 -50.84 28.04
CA SER A 663 -7.36 -51.41 27.44
C SER A 663 -6.17 -51.51 28.38
N THR A 664 -5.28 -52.48 28.15
CA THR A 664 -4.06 -52.73 28.92
C THR A 664 -3.03 -53.47 28.07
N ILE A 665 -1.75 -53.38 28.43
CA ILE A 665 -0.63 -54.04 27.76
C ILE A 665 -0.13 -55.19 28.64
N ILE A 666 0.10 -56.35 28.03
CA ILE A 666 0.74 -57.52 28.66
C ILE A 666 2.05 -57.82 27.92
N GLU A 667 3.17 -57.81 28.64
CA GLU A 667 4.48 -58.21 28.13
C GLU A 667 4.86 -59.62 28.60
N TYR A 668 5.57 -60.37 27.76
CA TYR A 668 6.09 -61.70 28.05
C TYR A 668 7.39 -62.00 27.30
N SER A 669 8.09 -63.05 27.70
CA SER A 669 9.43 -63.39 27.22
C SER A 669 9.60 -64.89 26.98
N ILE A 670 10.32 -65.25 25.92
CA ILE A 670 10.60 -66.62 25.46
C ILE A 670 12.12 -66.78 25.32
N PRO A 671 12.79 -67.70 26.04
CA PRO A 671 14.25 -67.74 26.10
C PRO A 671 14.91 -68.71 25.10
N ALA A 672 16.10 -68.37 24.61
CA ALA A 672 16.91 -69.21 23.71
C ALA A 672 17.75 -70.28 24.43
N VAL A 673 17.22 -70.90 25.49
CA VAL A 673 17.93 -71.97 26.22
C VAL A 673 18.07 -73.23 25.37
N SER A 674 19.15 -74.00 25.61
CA SER A 674 19.69 -75.05 24.73
C SER A 674 18.73 -76.15 24.27
N ASN A 675 17.58 -76.31 24.92
CA ASN A 675 16.55 -77.31 24.60
C ASN A 675 15.42 -76.76 23.70
N VAL A 676 15.48 -75.48 23.32
CA VAL A 676 14.42 -74.75 22.58
C VAL A 676 15.04 -73.92 21.45
N LYS A 677 15.66 -74.60 20.47
CA LYS A 677 16.17 -73.97 19.22
C LYS A 677 15.13 -74.04 18.10
N GLY A 678 13.97 -73.42 18.33
CA GLY A 678 12.86 -73.36 17.37
C GLY A 678 11.61 -72.71 17.97
N ASP A 679 10.58 -72.51 17.14
CA ASP A 679 9.39 -71.76 17.55
C ASP A 679 8.59 -72.49 18.65
N VAL A 680 8.24 -71.77 19.71
CA VAL A 680 7.39 -72.24 20.80
C VAL A 680 5.95 -71.87 20.52
N ASN A 681 5.01 -72.82 20.64
CA ASN A 681 3.59 -72.47 20.66
C ASN A 681 3.26 -71.76 21.98
N VAL A 682 2.96 -70.46 21.90
CA VAL A 682 2.60 -69.60 23.02
C VAL A 682 1.10 -69.36 23.01
N GLN A 683 0.46 -69.71 24.12
CA GLN A 683 -0.94 -69.43 24.39
C GLN A 683 -1.06 -68.46 25.56
N ILE A 684 -1.75 -67.33 25.39
CA ILE A 684 -2.16 -66.46 26.49
C ILE A 684 -3.68 -66.52 26.58
N ASN A 685 -4.20 -67.06 27.67
CA ASN A 685 -5.63 -67.27 27.90
C ASN A 685 -6.11 -66.45 29.10
N LEU A 686 -7.30 -65.86 28.98
CA LEU A 686 -7.96 -65.06 30.01
C LEU A 686 -9.05 -65.88 30.70
N PHE A 687 -9.09 -65.85 32.03
CA PHE A 687 -9.99 -66.61 32.88
C PHE A 687 -10.73 -65.72 33.89
N ASP A 688 -11.97 -66.09 34.21
CA ASP A 688 -12.72 -65.47 35.31
C ASP A 688 -12.36 -66.07 36.69
N VAL A 689 -12.95 -65.52 37.76
CA VAL A 689 -12.75 -65.99 39.14
C VAL A 689 -13.25 -67.42 39.42
N LEU A 690 -13.95 -68.05 38.48
CA LEU A 690 -14.39 -69.45 38.53
C LEU A 690 -13.50 -70.37 37.69
N GLY A 691 -12.41 -69.86 37.12
CA GLY A 691 -11.50 -70.61 36.26
C GLY A 691 -12.06 -70.91 34.87
N ARG A 692 -13.14 -70.23 34.44
CA ARG A 692 -13.69 -70.40 33.09
C ARG A 692 -12.92 -69.52 32.11
N GLN A 693 -12.47 -70.08 30.99
CA GLN A 693 -11.81 -69.32 29.93
C GLN A 693 -12.81 -68.37 29.27
N VAL A 694 -12.43 -67.09 29.17
CA VAL A 694 -13.25 -65.97 28.69
C VAL A 694 -12.78 -65.49 27.33
N ALA A 695 -11.46 -65.50 27.10
CA ALA A 695 -10.82 -65.15 25.83
C ALA A 695 -9.48 -65.87 25.66
N THR A 696 -8.99 -65.89 24.42
CA THR A 696 -7.59 -66.21 24.07
C THR A 696 -7.01 -64.95 23.44
N LEU A 697 -5.86 -64.50 23.93
CA LEU A 697 -5.21 -63.25 23.54
C LEU A 697 -4.03 -63.51 22.58
N VAL A 698 -3.38 -64.67 22.70
CA VAL A 698 -2.32 -65.16 21.82
C VAL A 698 -2.49 -66.67 21.68
N ASN A 699 -2.27 -67.24 20.49
CA ASN A 699 -2.21 -68.68 20.22
C ASN A 699 -1.36 -68.92 18.96
N GLU A 700 -0.05 -68.70 19.07
CA GLU A 700 0.86 -68.55 17.93
C GLU A 700 2.22 -69.19 18.20
N LEU A 701 2.91 -69.58 17.12
CA LEU A 701 4.33 -69.94 17.17
C LEU A 701 5.18 -68.67 17.32
N LYS A 702 6.06 -68.63 18.33
CA LYS A 702 6.97 -67.51 18.62
C LYS A 702 8.40 -68.01 18.79
N LYS A 703 9.36 -67.30 18.20
CA LYS A 703 10.81 -67.50 18.41
C LYS A 703 11.20 -67.05 19.82
N PRO A 704 12.43 -67.36 20.29
CA PRO A 704 13.02 -66.63 21.40
C PRO A 704 12.96 -65.11 21.19
N GLY A 705 12.75 -64.34 22.27
CA GLY A 705 12.55 -62.89 22.22
C GLY A 705 11.58 -62.37 23.28
N ASN A 706 11.43 -61.05 23.33
CA ASN A 706 10.43 -60.35 24.14
C ASN A 706 9.23 -59.97 23.28
N TYR A 707 8.03 -60.02 23.85
CA TYR A 707 6.78 -59.84 23.12
C TYR A 707 5.74 -59.08 23.94
N THR A 708 4.87 -58.37 23.23
CA THR A 708 3.87 -57.47 23.79
C THR A 708 2.51 -57.77 23.16
N VAL A 709 1.44 -57.86 23.96
CA VAL A 709 0.06 -57.97 23.46
C VAL A 709 -0.80 -56.86 24.07
N LYS A 710 -1.37 -56.02 23.20
CA LYS A 710 -2.38 -55.01 23.56
C LYS A 710 -3.73 -55.72 23.73
N PHE A 711 -4.32 -55.69 24.92
CA PHE A 711 -5.65 -56.23 25.19
C PHE A 711 -6.67 -55.12 25.37
N ASN A 712 -7.84 -55.24 24.72
CA ASN A 712 -8.99 -54.37 24.93
C ASN A 712 -10.23 -55.21 25.31
N SER A 713 -10.81 -54.91 26.46
CA SER A 713 -11.97 -55.61 27.04
C SER A 713 -13.28 -55.45 26.26
N ASN A 714 -13.31 -54.60 25.24
CA ASN A 714 -14.44 -54.44 24.32
C ASN A 714 -14.30 -55.27 23.03
N SER A 715 -13.10 -55.73 22.68
CA SER A 715 -12.81 -56.49 21.44
C SER A 715 -13.11 -57.99 21.54
N VAL A 716 -13.60 -58.47 22.70
CA VAL A 716 -13.98 -59.87 22.90
C VAL A 716 -15.45 -60.07 22.52
N ASN A 717 -15.76 -61.15 21.78
CA ASN A 717 -17.11 -61.53 21.31
C ASN A 717 -18.20 -61.66 22.40
N LYS A 718 -17.84 -61.53 23.68
CA LYS A 718 -18.73 -61.18 24.78
C LYS A 718 -18.03 -60.08 25.58
N ARG A 719 -18.60 -58.86 25.59
CA ARG A 719 -18.08 -57.73 26.40
C ARG A 719 -17.98 -58.18 27.85
N ILE A 720 -16.77 -58.16 28.41
CA ILE A 720 -16.53 -58.62 29.78
C ILE A 720 -16.90 -57.51 30.79
N PRO A 721 -17.57 -57.84 31.92
CA PRO A 721 -17.93 -56.89 32.97
C PRO A 721 -16.73 -56.48 33.83
N SER A 722 -16.87 -55.40 34.60
CA SER A 722 -15.90 -54.96 35.60
C SER A 722 -15.65 -56.06 36.65
N GLY A 723 -14.40 -56.29 37.04
CA GLY A 723 -14.05 -57.36 37.98
C GLY A 723 -12.59 -57.82 37.93
N VAL A 724 -12.29 -58.85 38.72
CA VAL A 724 -10.98 -59.52 38.74
C VAL A 724 -10.95 -60.64 37.70
N TYR A 725 -9.87 -60.67 36.92
CA TYR A 725 -9.56 -61.72 35.96
C TYR A 725 -8.13 -62.24 36.15
N TYR A 726 -7.88 -63.43 35.62
CA TYR A 726 -6.55 -64.03 35.61
C TYR A 726 -6.13 -64.31 34.17
N TYR A 727 -4.94 -63.86 33.77
CA TYR A 727 -4.36 -64.20 32.48
C TYR A 727 -3.19 -65.15 32.71
N GLN A 728 -3.15 -66.21 31.91
CA GLN A 728 -2.16 -67.28 32.00
C GLN A 728 -1.44 -67.42 30.66
N ILE A 729 -0.12 -67.38 30.69
CA ILE A 729 0.71 -67.84 29.58
C ILE A 729 0.97 -69.34 29.72
N LYS A 730 0.99 -70.03 28.58
CA LYS A 730 1.48 -71.38 28.43
C LYS A 730 2.41 -71.43 27.22
N ALA A 731 3.67 -71.77 27.44
CA ALA A 731 4.71 -71.82 26.42
C ALA A 731 5.50 -73.13 26.58
N GLY A 732 5.16 -74.15 25.79
CA GLY A 732 5.67 -75.51 25.99
C GLY A 732 5.30 -76.06 27.38
N SER A 733 6.30 -76.27 28.24
CA SER A 733 6.14 -76.69 29.64
C SER A 733 6.06 -75.54 30.65
N PHE A 734 6.36 -74.30 30.24
CA PHE A 734 6.23 -73.12 31.10
C PHE A 734 4.75 -72.71 31.22
N VAL A 735 4.30 -72.46 32.44
CA VAL A 735 2.97 -71.91 32.75
C VAL A 735 3.10 -70.90 33.88
N GLU A 736 2.71 -69.65 33.63
CA GLU A 736 2.63 -68.59 34.64
C GLU A 736 1.28 -67.89 34.57
N THR A 737 0.74 -67.48 35.72
CA THR A 737 -0.57 -66.81 35.82
C THR A 737 -0.47 -65.54 36.65
N LYS A 738 -1.08 -64.45 36.17
CA LYS A 738 -1.11 -63.15 36.83
C LYS A 738 -2.56 -62.66 36.98
N LYS A 739 -2.76 -61.63 37.81
CA LYS A 739 -4.06 -61.05 38.16
C LYS A 739 -4.22 -59.65 37.57
N MET A 740 -5.28 -59.43 36.81
CA MET A 740 -5.72 -58.12 36.30
C MET A 740 -7.06 -57.70 36.90
N MET A 741 -7.30 -56.40 37.01
CA MET A 741 -8.57 -55.82 37.43
C MET A 741 -9.11 -54.90 36.33
N LEU A 742 -10.25 -55.29 35.75
CA LEU A 742 -10.98 -54.44 34.82
C LEU A 742 -11.94 -53.54 35.61
N ILE A 743 -11.83 -52.24 35.39
CA ILE A 743 -12.83 -51.25 35.79
C ILE A 743 -13.54 -50.79 34.52
N LYS A 744 -14.84 -50.54 34.61
CA LYS A 744 -15.69 -49.85 33.62
C LYS A 744 -16.69 -49.02 34.40
#